data_AF-A0A4T0QRQ7-F1
#
_entry.id   AF-A0A4T0QRQ7-F1
#
_cell.length_a   1.000
_cell.length_b   1.000
_cell.length_c   1.000
_cell.angle_alpha   90.00
_cell.angle_beta   90.00
_cell.angle_gamma   90.00
#
_symmetry.space_group_name_H-M   'P 1'
#
loop_
_entity.id
_entity.type
_entity.pdbx_description
1 polymer ?
#
loop_
_entity_poly.entity_id
_entity_poly.type
_entity_poly.pdbx_seq_one_letter_code
_entity_poly.pdbx_strand_id
1 'polypeptide(L)'
;MDELIKEHNDYKSTEMISLNRLNYMKEISKTLIINLNTIDQPSLKYLLSSHYSPIQELLYNRYFLELFNHFILDDFLDQLLSNLPTSSSILSLTSIIKSSKDTNKISKSKFVLSNLLLKPNGIQSLLQLSLKSDEFNQQKINFLAKMLSTKPTNMIDDTYIELLIKNLLHTTLFDPPTTHLKVISNTIDLLQLKSPSSTDYYLDLHILNPFFQLDNPSAITNALLYIKHLNIHSKLILDNYTNRLLPILFNLAQHLNNSKTVNPDFKLILDEIFASWSTHISKENAVNSIWSTLNSNNGWNDDSLEWSSSNPDGLQIIKKSSSSTNKPNLFNISQHEQNDLFEITPNPQLLATFVINIHRKEISSNILIKCLSQYHGLEDFSNYEMLNIKEILKYLQFSTALIEQMGSTVLDNKDEILGFIYHTLQIQQSSTTNETETLNRPAKGLQDLLIFETQNDTVESDTDEHLQSVDQILISTALSLLLAILEANSHLNVDNTPLLALINQKLDIFIDQFPAISPVANECKLVLLARNVTTSEMMPSNSAYKEQHEIYQQSLKEIQDPSLPVKAHGLDQLRKLVESTASKNLIIPYDQLTLDETLIDGILDVFIQAIKADDSYIYLNAVRGLVIMMDKIGHEIIAELSKRYSINKTSITEIELDQRLRIGEAIIQVFQRLSNALPSYTHLILPQLINVMSNNDFPALLRASSITILSEACSTCIKAIEPYIFEVLDGIRDLLVIESSKSSKDLDNPLDKDTKLVQLKRSALIFLARFFRENRRDRGVYIPSDLKSSIITNVKYISESDNDDLVKHQAMELIDEFGWSNKLL
;
A
#
# COMPACT_ATOMS: atom_id res chain seq x y z
N MET A 1 45.93 85.23 37.28
CA MET A 1 47.12 84.81 36.49
C MET A 1 47.56 83.40 36.85
N ASP A 2 47.50 82.99 38.11
CA ASP A 2 47.95 81.64 38.53
C ASP A 2 47.01 80.48 38.12
N GLU A 3 45.73 80.72 37.83
CA GLU A 3 44.82 79.67 37.29
C GLU A 3 45.05 79.39 35.79
N LEU A 4 45.36 80.42 34.99
CA LEU A 4 45.69 80.25 33.57
C LEU A 4 47.03 79.52 33.35
N ILE A 5 47.98 79.67 34.29
CA ILE A 5 49.26 78.95 34.23
C ILE A 5 49.10 77.48 34.65
N LYS A 6 48.13 77.16 35.52
CA LYS A 6 47.79 75.77 35.88
C LYS A 6 47.08 75.03 34.75
N GLU A 7 46.09 75.64 34.10
CA GLU A 7 45.43 75.03 32.92
C GLU A 7 46.40 74.85 31.74
N HIS A 8 47.34 75.78 31.51
CA HIS A 8 48.33 75.66 30.44
C HIS A 8 49.42 74.61 30.75
N ASN A 9 49.74 74.38 32.02
CA ASN A 9 50.66 73.32 32.43
C ASN A 9 50.00 71.94 32.50
N ASP A 10 48.70 71.84 32.79
CA ASP A 10 47.94 70.60 32.67
C ASP A 10 47.66 70.22 31.21
N TYR A 11 47.45 71.20 30.32
CA TYR A 11 47.42 70.97 28.87
C TYR A 11 48.78 70.55 28.32
N LYS A 12 49.89 71.17 28.74
CA LYS A 12 51.25 70.75 28.33
C LYS A 12 51.70 69.43 28.93
N SER A 13 51.26 69.08 30.13
CA SER A 13 51.58 67.78 30.75
C SER A 13 50.78 66.66 30.08
N THR A 14 49.50 66.87 29.76
CA THR A 14 48.69 65.91 28.98
C THR A 14 49.15 65.81 27.52
N GLU A 15 49.55 66.92 26.89
CA GLU A 15 50.18 66.90 25.56
C GLU A 15 51.55 66.21 25.59
N MET A 16 52.42 66.46 26.57
CA MET A 16 53.70 65.73 26.69
C MET A 16 53.52 64.24 26.98
N ILE A 17 52.54 63.86 27.81
CA ILE A 17 52.21 62.45 28.06
C ILE A 17 51.67 61.80 26.79
N SER A 18 50.88 62.54 25.99
CA SER A 18 50.40 62.08 24.68
C SER A 18 51.51 61.98 23.64
N LEU A 19 52.48 62.91 23.62
CA LEU A 19 53.62 62.94 22.70
C LEU A 19 54.68 61.89 23.05
N ASN A 20 54.91 61.65 24.34
CA ASN A 20 55.78 60.56 24.81
C ASN A 20 55.12 59.19 24.62
N ARG A 21 53.81 59.07 24.79
CA ARG A 21 53.08 57.86 24.35
C ARG A 21 53.13 57.71 22.83
N LEU A 22 53.03 58.78 22.05
CA LEU A 22 53.12 58.75 20.59
C LEU A 22 54.52 58.36 20.09
N ASN A 23 55.58 58.83 20.75
CA ASN A 23 56.95 58.45 20.45
C ASN A 23 57.28 57.03 20.91
N TYR A 24 56.80 56.62 22.08
CA TYR A 24 56.89 55.24 22.56
C TYR A 24 56.13 54.27 21.64
N MET A 25 54.97 54.67 21.12
CA MET A 25 54.18 53.90 20.16
C MET A 25 54.75 53.95 18.74
N LYS A 26 55.46 55.02 18.35
CA LYS A 26 56.27 55.06 17.11
C LYS A 26 57.44 54.08 17.18
N GLU A 27 58.11 54.01 18.32
CA GLU A 27 59.18 53.02 18.58
C GLU A 27 58.63 51.59 18.57
N ILE A 28 57.48 51.33 19.20
CA ILE A 28 56.78 50.01 19.14
C ILE A 28 56.36 49.66 17.71
N SER A 29 55.83 50.62 16.94
CA SER A 29 55.46 50.38 15.54
C SER A 29 56.68 50.10 14.67
N LYS A 30 57.82 50.79 14.89
CA LYS A 30 59.09 50.53 14.19
C LYS A 30 59.68 49.17 14.58
N THR A 31 59.60 48.77 15.85
CA THR A 31 60.05 47.45 16.30
C THR A 31 59.14 46.32 15.83
N LEU A 32 57.83 46.55 15.68
CA LEU A 32 56.90 45.62 15.03
C LEU A 32 57.17 45.48 13.52
N ILE A 33 57.48 46.59 12.83
CA ILE A 33 57.84 46.62 11.39
C ILE A 33 59.15 45.87 11.12
N ILE A 34 60.13 45.91 12.02
CA ILE A 34 61.44 45.24 11.86
C ILE A 34 61.37 43.74 12.20
N ASN A 35 60.48 43.31 13.10
CA ASN A 35 60.44 41.93 13.61
C ASN A 35 59.42 40.98 12.91
N LEU A 36 58.48 41.49 12.11
CA LEU A 36 57.49 40.64 11.42
C LEU A 36 58.03 39.90 10.19
N ASN A 37 59.15 40.36 9.63
CA ASN A 37 59.80 39.66 8.51
C ASN A 37 60.69 38.49 8.95
N THR A 38 60.84 38.21 10.26
CA THR A 38 61.88 37.28 10.73
C THR A 38 61.52 36.32 11.89
N ILE A 39 60.31 36.26 12.47
CA ILE A 39 60.15 35.54 13.77
C ILE A 39 58.88 34.69 13.95
N ASP A 40 59.09 33.36 14.08
CA ASP A 40 58.22 32.34 14.69
C ASP A 40 58.41 32.29 16.22
N GLN A 41 57.78 33.17 17.01
CA GLN A 41 57.88 33.11 18.49
C GLN A 41 56.50 33.21 19.20
N PRO A 42 56.12 32.22 20.05
CA PRO A 42 54.83 32.16 20.74
C PRO A 42 54.63 33.21 21.84
N SER A 43 55.71 33.84 22.32
CA SER A 43 55.69 34.88 23.35
C SER A 43 55.06 36.21 22.89
N LEU A 44 55.22 36.58 21.62
CA LEU A 44 54.60 37.79 21.04
C LEU A 44 53.08 37.60 20.82
N LYS A 45 52.64 36.37 20.54
CA LYS A 45 51.22 35.99 20.40
C LYS A 45 50.46 36.21 21.70
N TYR A 46 51.10 35.91 22.83
CA TYR A 46 50.55 36.12 24.17
C TYR A 46 50.46 37.62 24.53
N LEU A 47 51.47 38.41 24.16
CA LEU A 47 51.55 39.84 24.48
C LEU A 47 50.63 40.72 23.59
N LEU A 48 50.44 40.33 22.33
CA LEU A 48 49.42 40.93 21.48
C LEU A 48 48.01 40.60 22.02
N SER A 49 47.75 39.34 22.44
CA SER A 49 46.43 38.90 22.92
C SER A 49 45.86 39.70 24.10
N SER A 50 46.70 40.24 24.99
CA SER A 50 46.28 40.99 26.18
C SER A 50 46.03 42.50 25.95
N HIS A 51 46.58 43.07 24.87
CA HIS A 51 46.44 44.51 24.53
C HIS A 51 45.86 44.74 23.12
N TYR A 52 45.19 43.74 22.56
CA TYR A 52 44.65 43.74 21.20
C TYR A 52 43.62 44.86 20.96
N SER A 53 42.68 45.08 21.89
CA SER A 53 41.58 46.04 21.71
C SER A 53 42.04 47.52 21.67
N PRO A 54 42.89 48.01 22.60
CA PRO A 54 43.37 49.40 22.56
C PRO A 54 44.26 49.71 21.35
N ILE A 55 45.12 48.76 20.94
CA ILE A 55 46.04 48.94 19.80
C ILE A 55 45.26 48.97 18.49
N GLN A 56 44.23 48.13 18.36
CA GLN A 56 43.36 48.07 17.20
C GLN A 56 42.47 49.31 17.07
N GLU A 57 41.90 49.79 18.18
CA GLU A 57 41.12 51.04 18.22
C GLU A 57 41.98 52.27 17.90
N LEU A 58 43.26 52.29 18.32
CA LEU A 58 44.23 53.31 17.94
C LEU A 58 44.63 53.25 16.45
N LEU A 59 44.82 52.05 15.88
CA LEU A 59 45.11 51.87 14.45
C LEU A 59 43.95 52.37 13.58
N TYR A 60 42.70 52.02 13.94
CA TYR A 60 41.53 52.53 13.23
C TYR A 60 41.34 54.04 13.42
N ASN A 61 41.45 54.56 14.64
CA ASN A 61 41.36 56.00 14.88
C ASN A 61 42.42 56.77 14.08
N ARG A 62 43.64 56.23 13.94
CA ARG A 62 44.73 56.84 13.18
C ARG A 62 44.50 56.77 11.66
N TYR A 63 43.98 55.66 11.13
CA TYR A 63 43.54 55.54 9.73
C TYR A 63 42.46 56.59 9.38
N PHE A 64 41.58 56.90 10.33
CA PHE A 64 40.50 57.85 10.14
C PHE A 64 40.84 59.31 10.50
N LEU A 65 41.92 59.58 11.24
CA LEU A 65 42.28 60.92 11.76
C LEU A 65 43.31 61.71 10.93
N GLU A 66 44.22 61.10 10.14
CA GLU A 66 45.31 61.86 9.49
C GLU A 66 45.65 61.47 8.03
N LEU A 67 45.35 62.38 7.09
CA LEU A 67 46.21 62.99 6.05
C LEU A 67 47.34 62.22 5.30
N PHE A 68 47.38 60.89 5.21
CA PHE A 68 48.41 60.19 4.44
C PHE A 68 47.90 59.60 3.11
N ASN A 69 48.05 60.38 2.04
CA ASN A 69 48.04 59.90 0.64
C ASN A 69 49.32 59.10 0.34
N HIS A 70 49.49 57.90 0.91
CA HIS A 70 50.61 57.02 0.56
C HIS A 70 50.12 55.60 0.28
N PHE A 71 50.06 55.24 -1.00
CA PHE A 71 49.67 53.91 -1.52
C PHE A 71 50.35 52.72 -0.81
N ILE A 72 51.55 52.91 -0.24
CA ILE A 72 52.36 51.86 0.39
C ILE A 72 51.81 51.44 1.77
N LEU A 73 51.09 52.33 2.46
CA LEU A 73 50.50 52.04 3.78
C LEU A 73 49.10 51.39 3.67
N ASP A 74 48.39 51.60 2.56
CA ASP A 74 47.12 50.93 2.27
C ASP A 74 47.33 49.42 2.07
N ASP A 75 48.35 49.00 1.28
CA ASP A 75 48.70 47.57 1.11
C ASP A 75 49.09 46.89 2.43
N PHE A 76 49.83 47.58 3.29
CA PHE A 76 50.24 47.06 4.60
C PHE A 76 49.06 46.98 5.58
N LEU A 77 48.15 47.95 5.54
CA LEU A 77 46.92 47.92 6.33
C LEU A 77 45.96 46.84 5.83
N ASP A 78 45.86 46.61 4.52
CA ASP A 78 45.09 45.51 3.94
C ASP A 78 45.66 44.14 4.35
N GLN A 79 46.99 43.98 4.39
CA GLN A 79 47.67 42.79 4.94
C GLN A 79 47.50 42.64 6.47
N LEU A 80 47.42 43.73 7.22
CA LEU A 80 47.10 43.66 8.66
C LEU A 80 45.63 43.30 8.87
N LEU A 81 44.71 43.92 8.14
CA LEU A 81 43.27 43.62 8.14
C LEU A 81 42.96 42.20 7.64
N SER A 82 43.84 41.56 6.85
CA SER A 82 43.73 40.14 6.53
C SER A 82 44.15 39.22 7.67
N ASN A 83 45.02 39.68 8.58
CA ASN A 83 45.60 38.87 9.65
C ASN A 83 44.96 39.10 11.03
N LEU A 84 44.11 40.11 11.18
CA LEU A 84 43.41 40.44 12.43
C LEU A 84 42.16 39.55 12.65
N PRO A 85 41.86 39.14 13.90
CA PRO A 85 40.63 38.41 14.20
C PRO A 85 39.40 39.25 13.84
N THR A 86 38.47 38.65 13.08
CA THR A 86 37.29 39.35 12.53
C THR A 86 36.37 39.89 13.62
N SER A 87 36.27 39.20 14.76
CA SER A 87 35.42 39.59 15.89
C SER A 87 35.89 40.86 16.61
N SER A 88 37.19 41.00 16.90
CA SER A 88 37.73 42.21 17.54
C SER A 88 37.71 43.41 16.59
N SER A 89 37.89 43.17 15.30
CA SER A 89 37.79 44.16 14.23
C SER A 89 36.36 44.72 14.10
N ILE A 90 35.34 43.84 14.15
CA ILE A 90 33.93 44.26 14.09
C ILE A 90 33.55 45.08 15.34
N LEU A 91 33.98 44.66 16.55
CA LEU A 91 33.70 45.39 17.80
C LEU A 91 34.31 46.80 17.83
N SER A 92 35.57 46.92 17.41
CA SER A 92 36.27 48.21 17.37
C SER A 92 35.71 49.14 16.30
N LEU A 93 35.35 48.61 15.12
CA LEU A 93 34.68 49.42 14.09
C LEU A 93 33.27 49.85 14.51
N THR A 94 32.51 48.99 15.21
CA THR A 94 31.20 49.38 15.73
C THR A 94 31.28 50.37 16.90
N SER A 95 32.32 50.31 17.74
CA SER A 95 32.55 51.34 18.78
C SER A 95 32.89 52.69 18.15
N ILE A 96 33.72 52.73 17.10
CA ILE A 96 34.09 53.93 16.35
C ILE A 96 32.89 54.54 15.62
N ILE A 97 32.03 53.72 15.01
CA ILE A 97 30.79 54.21 14.38
C ILE A 97 29.84 54.82 15.43
N LYS A 98 29.78 54.27 16.64
CA LYS A 98 28.94 54.79 17.73
C LYS A 98 29.50 56.06 18.39
N SER A 99 30.82 56.20 18.48
CA SER A 99 31.49 57.29 19.19
C SER A 99 31.84 58.49 18.31
N SER A 100 31.98 58.30 16.99
CA SER A 100 32.41 59.37 16.07
C SER A 100 31.25 60.24 15.55
N LYS A 101 31.50 61.55 15.47
CA LYS A 101 30.57 62.54 14.86
C LYS A 101 30.91 62.87 13.40
N ASP A 102 32.05 62.40 12.88
CA ASP A 102 32.54 62.70 11.53
C ASP A 102 31.90 61.78 10.48
N THR A 103 31.17 62.37 9.53
CA THR A 103 30.47 61.66 8.45
C THR A 103 31.41 60.84 7.56
N ASN A 104 32.62 61.34 7.28
CA ASN A 104 33.64 60.64 6.49
C ASN A 104 34.28 59.46 7.22
N LYS A 105 34.41 59.52 8.55
CA LYS A 105 34.91 58.40 9.35
C LYS A 105 33.86 57.30 9.41
N ILE A 106 32.60 57.67 9.57
CA ILE A 106 31.46 56.75 9.55
C ILE A 106 31.32 56.05 8.20
N SER A 107 31.43 56.77 7.07
CA SER A 107 31.30 56.16 5.73
C SER A 107 32.43 55.19 5.42
N LYS A 108 33.68 55.55 5.70
CA LYS A 108 34.83 54.65 5.51
C LYS A 108 34.82 53.47 6.49
N SER A 109 34.39 53.67 7.75
CA SER A 109 34.22 52.58 8.72
C SER A 109 33.15 51.58 8.27
N LYS A 110 32.04 52.07 7.71
CA LYS A 110 30.99 51.21 7.10
C LYS A 110 31.53 50.41 5.91
N PHE A 111 32.36 51.02 5.07
CA PHE A 111 32.99 50.36 3.93
C PHE A 111 33.96 49.23 4.35
N VAL A 112 34.82 49.48 5.33
CA VAL A 112 35.73 48.45 5.86
C VAL A 112 34.94 47.35 6.57
N LEU A 113 33.88 47.71 7.30
CA LEU A 113 33.00 46.74 7.95
C LEU A 113 32.27 45.85 6.93
N SER A 114 31.79 46.39 5.80
CA SER A 114 31.21 45.55 4.73
C SER A 114 32.23 44.58 4.14
N ASN A 115 33.47 45.02 3.91
CA ASN A 115 34.52 44.12 3.38
C ASN A 115 34.91 43.04 4.39
N LEU A 116 34.87 43.33 5.69
CA LEU A 116 35.11 42.35 6.74
C LEU A 116 33.96 41.34 6.91
N LEU A 117 32.71 41.76 6.66
CA LEU A 117 31.55 40.85 6.67
C LEU A 117 31.57 39.87 5.50
N LEU A 118 32.14 40.28 4.36
CA LEU A 118 32.30 39.44 3.18
C LEU A 118 33.49 38.46 3.28
N LYS A 119 34.35 38.59 4.29
CA LYS A 119 35.39 37.60 4.59
C LYS A 119 34.80 36.32 5.19
N PRO A 120 35.45 35.16 5.02
CA PRO A 120 35.03 33.93 5.68
C PRO A 120 34.91 34.14 7.19
N ASN A 121 33.81 33.67 7.78
CA ASN A 121 33.41 33.83 9.18
C ASN A 121 33.06 35.27 9.64
N GLY A 122 33.03 36.26 8.74
CA GLY A 122 32.69 37.66 9.07
C GLY A 122 31.25 37.80 9.58
N ILE A 123 30.29 37.22 8.86
CA ILE A 123 28.87 37.22 9.25
C ILE A 123 28.66 36.47 10.57
N GLN A 124 29.31 35.31 10.75
CA GLN A 124 29.24 34.52 11.98
C GLN A 124 29.73 35.33 13.19
N SER A 125 30.87 36.00 13.07
CA SER A 125 31.40 36.89 14.10
C SER A 125 30.45 38.04 14.42
N LEU A 126 29.80 38.66 13.42
CA LEU A 126 28.83 39.73 13.67
C LEU A 126 27.59 39.22 14.41
N LEU A 127 27.04 38.07 14.01
CA LEU A 127 25.89 37.46 14.69
C LEU A 127 26.24 37.11 16.14
N GLN A 128 27.39 36.46 16.37
CA GLN A 128 27.85 36.07 17.69
C GLN A 128 28.16 37.27 18.62
N LEU A 129 28.47 38.44 18.07
CA LEU A 129 28.73 39.67 18.84
C LEU A 129 27.47 40.48 19.11
N SER A 130 26.56 40.54 18.13
CA SER A 130 25.33 41.33 18.23
C SER A 130 24.23 40.62 19.03
N LEU A 131 24.33 39.30 19.19
CA LEU A 131 23.30 38.45 19.80
C LEU A 131 23.78 37.78 21.10
N LYS A 132 24.64 38.43 21.91
CA LYS A 132 25.15 37.88 23.20
C LYS A 132 24.21 37.98 24.41
N SER A 133 23.05 38.64 24.30
CA SER A 133 22.16 38.92 25.44
C SER A 133 20.76 38.37 25.18
N ASP A 134 20.26 37.57 26.13
CA ASP A 134 19.04 36.73 26.08
C ASP A 134 17.67 37.46 25.97
N GLU A 135 17.63 38.72 25.54
CA GLU A 135 16.37 39.44 25.30
C GLU A 135 16.25 39.87 23.82
N PHE A 136 15.56 39.04 23.02
CA PHE A 136 15.45 39.24 21.58
C PHE A 136 14.08 39.79 21.15
N ASN A 137 14.13 40.99 20.54
CA ASN A 137 13.00 41.61 19.84
C ASN A 137 13.13 41.38 18.32
N GLN A 138 12.04 40.99 17.65
CA GLN A 138 11.94 40.79 16.19
C GLN A 138 12.42 42.02 15.37
N GLN A 139 12.36 43.22 15.98
CA GLN A 139 12.89 44.46 15.41
C GLN A 139 14.41 44.44 15.18
N LYS A 140 15.20 43.83 16.08
CA LYS A 140 16.66 43.72 15.95
C LYS A 140 17.04 42.74 14.83
N ILE A 141 16.30 41.63 14.70
CA ILE A 141 16.48 40.64 13.62
C ILE A 141 16.23 41.31 12.27
N ASN A 142 15.11 42.03 12.13
CA ASN A 142 14.77 42.75 10.90
C ASN A 142 15.78 43.86 10.59
N PHE A 143 16.33 44.53 11.59
CA PHE A 143 17.37 45.55 11.40
C PHE A 143 18.67 44.95 10.87
N LEU A 144 19.15 43.86 11.47
CA LEU A 144 20.35 43.15 11.00
C LEU A 144 20.14 42.59 9.60
N ALA A 145 18.96 42.03 9.32
CA ALA A 145 18.64 41.52 8.00
C ALA A 145 18.60 42.62 6.94
N LYS A 146 17.99 43.78 7.27
CA LYS A 146 18.03 44.96 6.40
C LYS A 146 19.44 45.44 6.16
N MET A 147 20.29 45.51 7.19
CA MET A 147 21.68 45.92 7.06
C MET A 147 22.48 45.00 6.13
N LEU A 148 22.36 43.69 6.29
CA LEU A 148 23.04 42.71 5.43
C LEU A 148 22.49 42.73 4.00
N SER A 149 21.21 43.07 3.80
CA SER A 149 20.63 43.22 2.47
C SER A 149 20.97 44.55 1.77
N THR A 150 21.67 45.49 2.44
CA THR A 150 22.03 46.78 1.85
C THR A 150 23.43 46.75 1.26
N LYS A 151 23.49 46.98 -0.05
CA LYS A 151 24.74 46.99 -0.82
C LYS A 151 25.70 48.12 -0.41
N PRO A 152 27.02 47.86 -0.35
CA PRO A 152 28.05 48.89 -0.24
C PRO A 152 28.19 49.73 -1.53
N THR A 153 28.49 51.02 -1.41
CA THR A 153 28.49 52.00 -2.52
C THR A 153 29.44 51.69 -3.69
N ASN A 154 30.46 50.84 -3.50
CA ASN A 154 31.51 50.58 -4.50
C ASN A 154 31.54 49.13 -5.03
N MET A 155 30.52 48.31 -4.76
CA MET A 155 30.45 46.93 -5.28
C MET A 155 29.47 46.78 -6.43
N ILE A 156 29.52 45.67 -7.16
CA ILE A 156 28.50 45.27 -8.14
C ILE A 156 27.43 44.47 -7.39
N ASP A 157 26.16 44.58 -7.79
CA ASP A 157 25.05 43.89 -7.09
C ASP A 157 25.24 42.37 -7.10
N ASP A 158 25.53 41.78 -8.26
CA ASP A 158 25.67 40.32 -8.40
C ASP A 158 26.87 39.76 -7.61
N THR A 159 28.03 40.43 -7.64
CA THR A 159 29.21 39.97 -6.89
C THR A 159 29.03 40.08 -5.39
N TYR A 160 28.25 41.07 -4.94
CA TYR A 160 27.89 41.20 -3.53
C TYR A 160 26.94 40.08 -3.10
N ILE A 161 25.90 39.78 -3.89
CA ILE A 161 24.92 38.72 -3.63
C ILE A 161 25.61 37.35 -3.59
N GLU A 162 26.51 37.06 -4.53
CA GLU A 162 27.29 35.83 -4.58
C GLU A 162 28.06 35.57 -3.28
N LEU A 163 28.90 36.53 -2.88
CA LEU A 163 29.75 36.40 -1.70
C LEU A 163 28.92 36.35 -0.41
N LEU A 164 27.80 37.08 -0.37
CA LEU A 164 26.93 37.14 0.78
C LEU A 164 26.14 35.84 0.95
N ILE A 165 25.54 35.28 -0.10
CA ILE A 165 24.83 33.99 -0.04
C ILE A 165 25.79 32.87 0.36
N LYS A 166 26.98 32.82 -0.26
CA LYS A 166 28.01 31.84 0.08
C LYS A 166 28.39 31.89 1.56
N ASN A 167 28.60 33.08 2.10
CA ASN A 167 28.94 33.24 3.52
C ASN A 167 27.75 32.93 4.45
N LEU A 168 26.53 33.34 4.09
CA LEU A 168 25.32 33.04 4.85
C LEU A 168 25.10 31.53 4.96
N LEU A 169 25.17 30.80 3.85
CA LEU A 169 25.04 29.35 3.83
C LEU A 169 26.17 28.68 4.61
N HIS A 170 27.42 29.13 4.44
CA HIS A 170 28.54 28.59 5.23
C HIS A 170 28.33 28.74 6.75
N THR A 171 27.68 29.82 7.22
CA THR A 171 27.36 29.96 8.66
C THR A 171 26.33 28.96 9.16
N THR A 172 25.52 28.36 8.27
CA THR A 172 24.53 27.34 8.64
C THR A 172 25.10 25.94 8.80
N LEU A 173 26.32 25.66 8.32
CA LEU A 173 26.96 24.34 8.46
C LEU A 173 27.37 23.97 9.90
N PHE A 174 27.47 24.95 10.81
CA PHE A 174 28.00 24.77 12.16
C PHE A 174 26.93 24.80 13.25
N ASP A 175 25.72 24.28 12.97
CA ASP A 175 24.57 24.26 13.89
C ASP A 175 24.36 25.60 14.64
N PRO A 176 24.10 26.71 13.93
CA PRO A 176 23.96 28.01 14.57
C PRO A 176 22.68 28.09 15.42
N PRO A 177 22.64 28.93 16.47
CA PRO A 177 21.44 29.11 17.28
C PRO A 177 20.27 29.64 16.46
N THR A 178 19.03 29.34 16.87
CA THR A 178 17.79 29.67 16.13
C THR A 178 17.65 31.16 15.80
N THR A 179 18.19 32.05 16.63
CA THR A 179 18.20 33.50 16.40
C THR A 179 19.07 33.88 15.20
N HIS A 180 20.20 33.20 14.99
CA HIS A 180 21.05 33.40 13.83
C HIS A 180 20.35 32.92 12.56
N LEU A 181 19.72 31.74 12.61
CA LEU A 181 18.94 31.20 11.50
C LEU A 181 17.78 32.10 11.09
N LYS A 182 17.11 32.76 12.04
CA LYS A 182 16.08 33.78 11.77
C LYS A 182 16.64 35.04 11.10
N VAL A 183 17.87 35.46 11.41
CA VAL A 183 18.50 36.58 10.70
C VAL A 183 18.85 36.17 9.28
N ILE A 184 19.45 34.98 9.11
CA ILE A 184 19.87 34.44 7.81
C ILE A 184 18.68 34.24 6.87
N SER A 185 17.61 33.59 7.31
CA SER A 185 16.37 33.43 6.53
C SER A 185 15.77 34.78 6.12
N ASN A 186 15.60 35.71 7.07
CA ASN A 186 15.09 37.05 6.75
C ASN A 186 15.99 37.83 5.79
N THR A 187 17.32 37.64 5.83
CA THR A 187 18.22 38.24 4.83
C THR A 187 17.98 37.68 3.44
N ILE A 188 17.84 36.36 3.32
CA ILE A 188 17.59 35.68 2.04
C ILE A 188 16.24 36.13 1.48
N ASP A 189 15.19 36.16 2.31
CA ASP A 189 13.86 36.60 1.92
C ASP A 189 13.86 38.08 1.44
N LEU A 190 14.62 38.96 2.11
CA LEU A 190 14.77 40.36 1.69
C LEU A 190 15.59 40.53 0.41
N LEU A 191 16.57 39.66 0.14
CA LEU A 191 17.34 39.67 -1.10
C LEU A 191 16.49 39.20 -2.27
N GLN A 192 15.64 38.19 -2.07
CA GLN A 192 14.69 37.77 -3.08
C GLN A 192 13.77 38.91 -3.52
N LEU A 193 13.25 39.68 -2.56
CA LEU A 193 12.36 40.81 -2.84
C LEU A 193 13.05 41.94 -3.62
N LYS A 194 14.38 42.10 -3.48
CA LYS A 194 15.14 43.16 -4.16
C LYS A 194 15.70 42.73 -5.51
N SER A 195 16.19 41.50 -5.62
CA SER A 195 16.95 40.98 -6.75
C SER A 195 16.70 39.48 -6.92
N PRO A 196 15.53 39.07 -7.45
CA PRO A 196 15.11 37.67 -7.49
C PRO A 196 16.03 36.81 -8.38
N SER A 197 16.34 37.27 -9.59
CA SER A 197 17.12 36.49 -10.57
C SER A 197 18.51 36.10 -10.09
N SER A 198 19.23 37.03 -9.45
CA SER A 198 20.58 36.77 -8.95
C SER A 198 20.54 35.92 -7.68
N THR A 199 19.55 36.15 -6.81
CA THR A 199 19.39 35.38 -5.57
C THR A 199 19.07 33.92 -5.87
N ASP A 200 18.11 33.66 -6.77
CA ASP A 200 17.74 32.31 -7.21
C ASP A 200 18.94 31.59 -7.84
N TYR A 201 19.68 32.25 -8.74
CA TYR A 201 20.86 31.65 -9.39
C TYR A 201 21.91 31.15 -8.39
N TYR A 202 22.25 31.97 -7.39
CA TYR A 202 23.26 31.60 -6.39
C TYR A 202 22.73 30.62 -5.33
N LEU A 203 21.44 30.65 -5.01
CA LEU A 203 20.80 29.62 -4.18
C LEU A 203 20.75 28.27 -4.91
N ASP A 204 20.39 28.26 -6.19
CA ASP A 204 20.35 27.07 -7.04
C ASP A 204 21.74 26.42 -7.13
N LEU A 205 22.80 27.23 -7.26
CA LEU A 205 24.19 26.76 -7.27
C LEU A 205 24.58 25.96 -6.01
N HIS A 206 24.03 26.31 -4.85
CA HIS A 206 24.41 25.72 -3.57
C HIS A 206 23.40 24.74 -2.99
N ILE A 207 22.13 24.81 -3.39
CA ILE A 207 21.03 23.99 -2.85
C ILE A 207 20.52 22.99 -3.90
N LEU A 208 20.25 23.40 -5.13
CA LEU A 208 19.69 22.51 -6.17
C LEU A 208 20.77 21.75 -6.94
N ASN A 209 21.75 22.46 -7.50
CA ASN A 209 22.79 21.92 -8.37
C ASN A 209 23.59 20.75 -7.77
N PRO A 210 23.85 20.68 -6.44
CA PRO A 210 24.49 19.51 -5.84
C PRO A 210 23.75 18.19 -6.12
N PHE A 211 22.43 18.20 -6.25
CA PHE A 211 21.62 17.01 -6.55
C PHE A 211 21.60 16.61 -8.03
N PHE A 212 22.25 17.39 -8.90
CA PHE A 212 22.35 17.13 -10.35
C PHE A 212 23.81 16.99 -10.84
N GLN A 213 24.79 17.18 -9.97
CA GLN A 213 26.21 17.02 -10.26
C GLN A 213 26.73 15.69 -9.68
N LEU A 214 27.33 14.85 -10.52
CA LEU A 214 27.79 13.49 -10.14
C LEU A 214 29.09 13.50 -9.30
N ASP A 215 29.81 14.63 -9.24
CA ASP A 215 31.24 14.64 -8.88
C ASP A 215 31.59 15.13 -7.47
N ASN A 216 30.63 15.50 -6.60
CA ASN A 216 30.94 16.10 -5.28
C ASN A 216 30.04 15.61 -4.11
N PRO A 217 30.44 14.58 -3.35
CA PRO A 217 29.64 14.06 -2.24
C PRO A 217 29.42 15.06 -1.09
N SER A 218 30.43 15.89 -0.79
CA SER A 218 30.35 16.91 0.26
C SER A 218 29.39 18.07 -0.07
N ALA A 219 29.07 18.28 -1.34
CA ALA A 219 28.12 19.30 -1.74
C ALA A 219 26.68 18.90 -1.38
N ILE A 220 26.34 17.62 -1.52
CA ILE A 220 25.02 17.06 -1.20
C ILE A 220 24.77 17.12 0.31
N THR A 221 25.76 16.74 1.12
CA THR A 221 25.65 16.79 2.58
C THR A 221 25.45 18.22 3.08
N ASN A 222 26.20 19.17 2.54
CA ASN A 222 26.04 20.59 2.83
C ASN A 222 24.64 21.10 2.43
N ALA A 223 24.14 20.72 1.25
CA ALA A 223 22.81 21.09 0.79
C ALA A 223 21.70 20.56 1.71
N LEU A 224 21.82 19.31 2.20
CA LEU A 224 20.88 18.75 3.18
C LEU A 224 20.89 19.54 4.50
N LEU A 225 22.06 19.93 5.01
CA LEU A 225 22.17 20.77 6.20
C LEU A 225 21.57 22.16 5.99
N TYR A 226 21.80 22.78 4.83
CA TYR A 226 21.18 24.06 4.47
C TYR A 226 19.65 23.98 4.52
N ILE A 227 19.08 22.94 3.90
CA ILE A 227 17.63 22.71 3.91
C ILE A 227 17.16 22.50 5.35
N LYS A 228 17.75 21.56 6.11
CA LYS A 228 17.39 21.28 7.50
C LYS A 228 17.29 22.54 8.36
N HIS A 229 18.28 23.43 8.29
CA HIS A 229 18.31 24.63 9.14
C HIS A 229 17.40 25.77 8.67
N LEU A 230 17.17 25.90 7.36
CA LEU A 230 16.44 27.04 6.80
C LEU A 230 14.96 26.77 6.57
N ASN A 231 14.54 25.50 6.42
CA ASN A 231 13.17 25.09 6.09
C ASN A 231 12.12 25.63 7.08
N ILE A 232 12.48 25.73 8.37
CA ILE A 232 11.59 26.22 9.44
C ILE A 232 11.44 27.75 9.38
N HIS A 233 12.45 28.46 8.87
CA HIS A 233 12.57 29.91 9.06
C HIS A 233 12.34 30.72 7.77
N SER A 234 12.45 30.12 6.58
CA SER A 234 12.16 30.77 5.30
C SER A 234 11.11 29.98 4.52
N LYS A 235 9.96 30.63 4.28
CA LYS A 235 8.89 30.07 3.44
C LYS A 235 9.34 29.92 1.98
N LEU A 236 10.23 30.79 1.51
CA LEU A 236 10.80 30.72 0.16
C LEU A 236 11.56 29.41 -0.05
N ILE A 237 12.40 29.04 0.92
CA ILE A 237 13.20 27.81 0.85
C ILE A 237 12.28 26.58 0.89
N LEU A 238 11.28 26.60 1.77
CA LEU A 238 10.27 25.54 1.84
C LEU A 238 9.52 25.39 0.51
N ASP A 239 8.98 26.48 -0.03
CA ASP A 239 8.07 26.43 -1.18
C ASP A 239 8.78 26.19 -2.52
N ASN A 240 9.95 26.80 -2.75
CA ASN A 240 10.65 26.75 -4.04
C ASN A 240 11.70 25.63 -4.12
N TYR A 241 12.30 25.24 -2.99
CA TYR A 241 13.41 24.30 -2.96
C TYR A 241 12.99 22.95 -2.38
N THR A 242 12.55 22.91 -1.12
CA THR A 242 12.18 21.66 -0.44
C THR A 242 11.06 20.91 -1.17
N ASN A 243 10.00 21.61 -1.58
CA ASN A 243 8.90 21.02 -2.36
C ASN A 243 9.34 20.42 -3.69
N ARG A 244 10.30 21.07 -4.37
CA ARG A 244 10.82 20.64 -5.67
C ARG A 244 11.77 19.45 -5.54
N LEU A 245 12.51 19.40 -4.43
CA LEU A 245 13.44 18.31 -4.12
C LEU A 245 12.77 17.12 -3.42
N LEU A 246 11.50 17.22 -3.01
CA LEU A 246 10.80 16.15 -2.29
C LEU A 246 10.90 14.77 -2.97
N PRO A 247 10.76 14.63 -4.31
CA PRO A 247 10.95 13.35 -4.97
C PRO A 247 12.34 12.75 -4.77
N ILE A 248 13.38 13.58 -4.88
CA ILE A 248 14.79 13.20 -4.72
C ILE A 248 15.08 12.82 -3.26
N LEU A 249 14.59 13.63 -2.31
CA LEU A 249 14.77 13.40 -0.87
C LEU A 249 14.04 12.13 -0.41
N PHE A 250 12.84 11.86 -0.93
CA PHE A 250 12.09 10.64 -0.63
C PHE A 250 12.82 9.40 -1.16
N ASN A 251 13.32 9.44 -2.39
CA ASN A 251 14.10 8.33 -2.95
C ASN A 251 15.39 8.08 -2.16
N LEU A 252 16.08 9.16 -1.73
CA LEU A 252 17.24 9.05 -0.85
C LEU A 252 16.87 8.37 0.47
N ALA A 253 15.74 8.73 1.09
CA ALA A 253 15.26 8.08 2.31
C ALA A 253 14.95 6.58 2.10
N GLN A 254 14.36 6.21 0.95
CA GLN A 254 14.13 4.82 0.57
C GLN A 254 15.46 4.05 0.43
N HIS A 255 16.45 4.64 -0.24
CA HIS A 255 17.78 4.05 -0.39
C HIS A 255 18.48 3.87 0.98
N LEU A 256 18.41 4.87 1.87
CA LEU A 256 18.97 4.78 3.22
C LEU A 256 18.30 3.72 4.09
N ASN A 257 16.99 3.51 3.95
CA ASN A 257 16.29 2.46 4.70
C ASN A 257 16.68 1.04 4.23
N ASN A 258 17.04 0.89 2.96
CA ASN A 258 17.43 -0.41 2.40
C ASN A 258 18.92 -0.74 2.61
N SER A 259 19.78 0.29 2.75
CA SER A 259 21.22 0.13 2.89
C SER A 259 21.65 -0.01 4.36
N LYS A 260 22.18 -1.19 4.74
CA LYS A 260 22.65 -1.46 6.11
C LYS A 260 23.97 -0.77 6.48
N THR A 261 24.63 -0.11 5.53
CA THR A 261 26.02 0.35 5.64
C THR A 261 26.18 1.87 5.73
N VAL A 262 25.10 2.65 5.80
CA VAL A 262 25.16 4.11 5.76
C VAL A 262 25.13 4.74 7.16
N ASN A 263 25.80 5.89 7.32
CA ASN A 263 25.81 6.66 8.57
C ASN A 263 24.36 7.01 9.01
N PRO A 264 23.93 6.65 10.24
CA PRO A 264 22.59 6.96 10.76
C PRO A 264 22.27 8.45 10.83
N ASP A 265 23.28 9.33 10.88
CA ASP A 265 23.08 10.79 10.97
C ASP A 265 22.30 11.35 9.77
N PHE A 266 22.48 10.78 8.56
CA PHE A 266 21.75 11.22 7.37
C PHE A 266 20.24 10.95 7.48
N LYS A 267 19.87 9.84 8.13
CA LYS A 267 18.47 9.49 8.35
C LYS A 267 17.82 10.50 9.31
N LEU A 268 18.51 10.85 10.40
CA LEU A 268 18.05 11.88 11.34
C LEU A 268 17.87 13.25 10.67
N ILE A 269 18.80 13.64 9.80
CA ILE A 269 18.71 14.90 9.04
C ILE A 269 17.44 14.91 8.16
N LEU A 270 17.15 13.82 7.44
CA LEU A 270 15.96 13.74 6.59
C LEU A 270 14.67 13.72 7.39
N ASP A 271 14.63 12.99 8.51
CA ASP A 271 13.46 12.94 9.37
C ASP A 271 13.11 14.34 9.91
N GLU A 272 14.12 15.14 10.27
CA GLU A 272 13.94 16.55 10.65
C GLU A 272 13.50 17.45 9.48
N ILE A 273 14.01 17.24 8.27
CA ILE A 273 13.56 17.95 7.05
C ILE A 273 12.09 17.62 6.77
N PHE A 274 11.70 16.35 6.83
CA PHE A 274 10.31 15.94 6.60
C PHE A 274 9.36 16.43 7.70
N ALA A 275 9.79 16.43 8.96
CA ALA A 275 9.01 17.00 10.07
C ALA A 275 8.81 18.51 9.93
N SER A 276 9.86 19.25 9.55
CA SER A 276 9.74 20.69 9.29
C SER A 276 8.92 21.00 8.03
N TRP A 277 9.02 20.18 6.99
CA TRP A 277 8.24 20.33 5.77
C TRP A 277 6.74 20.08 6.02
N SER A 278 6.39 18.94 6.63
CA SER A 278 5.01 18.51 6.89
C SER A 278 4.21 19.50 7.75
N THR A 279 4.88 20.13 8.71
CA THR A 279 4.26 21.08 9.66
C THR A 279 3.99 22.46 9.05
N HIS A 280 4.82 22.93 8.12
CA HIS A 280 4.76 24.31 7.61
C HIS A 280 4.18 24.45 6.19
N ILE A 281 4.02 23.35 5.44
CA ILE A 281 3.58 23.38 4.04
C ILE A 281 2.07 23.68 3.87
N SER A 282 1.68 24.36 2.80
CA SER A 282 0.27 24.56 2.43
C SER A 282 -0.37 23.27 1.90
N LYS A 283 -1.70 23.16 1.96
CA LYS A 283 -2.43 21.98 1.48
C LYS A 283 -2.17 21.68 -0.01
N GLU A 284 -2.32 22.69 -0.86
CA GLU A 284 -2.19 22.53 -2.33
C GLU A 284 -0.76 22.17 -2.74
N ASN A 285 0.25 22.83 -2.16
CA ASN A 285 1.64 22.54 -2.45
C ASN A 285 2.02 21.14 -1.97
N ALA A 286 1.54 20.72 -0.79
CA ALA A 286 1.80 19.38 -0.27
C ALA A 286 1.24 18.28 -1.18
N VAL A 287 -0.03 18.41 -1.61
CA VAL A 287 -0.66 17.45 -2.55
C VAL A 287 0.11 17.41 -3.87
N ASN A 288 0.51 18.56 -4.42
CA ASN A 288 1.28 18.62 -5.66
C ASN A 288 2.68 18.00 -5.53
N SER A 289 3.38 18.25 -4.43
CA SER A 289 4.70 17.66 -4.19
C SER A 289 4.62 16.15 -3.99
N ILE A 290 3.67 15.65 -3.20
CA ILE A 290 3.46 14.20 -3.02
C ILE A 290 3.08 13.55 -4.35
N TRP A 291 2.22 14.20 -5.14
CA TRP A 291 1.88 13.75 -6.49
C TRP A 291 3.10 13.69 -7.41
N SER A 292 3.98 14.69 -7.36
CA SER A 292 5.22 14.68 -8.14
C SER A 292 6.17 13.56 -7.70
N THR A 293 6.22 13.25 -6.41
CA THR A 293 6.99 12.11 -5.90
C THR A 293 6.41 10.80 -6.42
N LEU A 294 5.08 10.64 -6.37
CA LEU A 294 4.42 9.46 -6.90
C LEU A 294 4.64 9.31 -8.41
N ASN A 295 4.78 10.38 -9.18
CA ASN A 295 5.02 10.27 -10.62
C ASN A 295 6.50 10.25 -11.00
N SER A 296 7.40 10.56 -10.06
CA SER A 296 8.83 10.33 -10.25
C SER A 296 9.14 8.83 -10.21
N ASN A 297 10.16 8.37 -10.93
CA ASN A 297 10.63 6.99 -10.82
C ASN A 297 11.66 6.90 -9.68
N ASN A 298 12.90 7.31 -9.96
CA ASN A 298 13.99 7.34 -8.98
C ASN A 298 14.13 8.67 -8.23
N GLY A 299 13.07 9.49 -8.16
CA GLY A 299 13.15 10.87 -7.69
C GLY A 299 13.66 11.86 -8.76
N TRP A 300 14.24 11.36 -9.85
CA TRP A 300 14.51 12.08 -11.09
C TRP A 300 13.57 11.61 -12.20
N ASN A 301 13.41 12.44 -13.24
CA ASN A 301 12.72 12.05 -14.48
C ASN A 301 13.65 11.25 -15.43
N ASP A 302 14.73 10.67 -14.89
CA ASP A 302 15.74 9.92 -15.63
C ASP A 302 16.05 8.63 -14.87
N ASP A 303 15.64 7.49 -15.45
CA ASP A 303 15.76 6.16 -14.87
C ASP A 303 17.21 5.66 -14.78
N SER A 304 18.14 6.37 -15.44
CA SER A 304 19.56 6.03 -15.42
C SER A 304 20.25 6.44 -14.13
N LEU A 305 19.63 7.25 -13.26
CA LEU A 305 20.25 7.76 -12.03
C LEU A 305 19.84 6.96 -10.80
N GLU A 306 20.82 6.66 -9.94
CA GLU A 306 20.61 5.99 -8.66
C GLU A 306 21.53 6.55 -7.55
N TRP A 307 21.07 6.43 -6.31
CA TRP A 307 21.89 6.70 -5.14
C TRP A 307 22.90 5.56 -4.94
N SER A 308 24.12 5.92 -4.54
CA SER A 308 25.15 4.96 -4.15
C SER A 308 25.85 5.39 -2.85
N SER A 309 26.26 4.40 -2.07
CA SER A 309 26.95 4.57 -0.80
C SER A 309 28.35 3.96 -0.83
N SER A 310 29.10 4.18 -1.91
CA SER A 310 30.38 3.53 -2.19
C SER A 310 31.53 3.93 -1.25
N ASN A 311 31.36 4.96 -0.41
CA ASN A 311 32.35 5.40 0.58
C ASN A 311 31.71 5.71 1.95
N PRO A 312 32.44 5.52 3.07
CA PRO A 312 31.95 5.83 4.42
C PRO A 312 31.65 7.32 4.67
N ASP A 313 32.13 8.23 3.81
CA ASP A 313 32.09 9.68 4.04
C ASP A 313 31.18 10.47 3.07
N GLY A 314 30.32 9.85 2.25
CA GLY A 314 29.45 10.66 1.41
C GLY A 314 28.40 9.98 0.53
N LEU A 315 27.29 10.70 0.32
CA LEU A 315 26.22 10.39 -0.62
C LEU A 315 26.68 10.71 -2.05
N GLN A 316 26.51 9.78 -2.98
CA GLN A 316 26.85 9.98 -4.40
C GLN A 316 25.72 9.52 -5.30
N ILE A 317 25.56 10.20 -6.45
CA ILE A 317 24.62 9.81 -7.50
C ILE A 317 25.45 9.16 -8.61
N ILE A 318 25.08 7.95 -9.03
CA ILE A 318 25.75 7.20 -10.10
C ILE A 318 24.78 7.00 -11.26
N LYS A 319 25.32 6.91 -12.48
CA LYS A 319 24.58 6.44 -13.65
C LYS A 319 24.63 4.92 -13.70
N LYS A 320 23.48 4.25 -13.73
CA LYS A 320 23.35 2.81 -13.95
C LYS A 320 24.21 2.41 -15.14
N SER A 321 25.15 1.49 -14.91
CA SER A 321 25.97 0.93 -15.99
C SER A 321 25.05 0.17 -16.94
N SER A 322 24.84 0.69 -18.14
CA SER A 322 24.08 0.02 -19.19
C SER A 322 24.79 -1.25 -19.64
N SER A 323 24.50 -2.39 -19.02
CA SER A 323 24.62 -3.68 -19.68
C SER A 323 23.35 -3.91 -20.50
N SER A 324 23.53 -3.99 -21.82
CA SER A 324 22.55 -4.25 -22.89
C SER A 324 21.72 -3.06 -23.38
N THR A 325 22.33 -2.26 -24.26
CA THR A 325 21.60 -1.66 -25.38
C THR A 325 21.27 -2.75 -26.39
N ASN A 326 20.22 -3.53 -26.14
CA ASN A 326 19.47 -4.17 -27.21
C ASN A 326 18.08 -3.57 -27.18
N LYS A 327 17.64 -3.03 -28.32
CA LYS A 327 16.21 -2.70 -28.53
C LYS A 327 15.40 -3.95 -28.15
N PRO A 328 14.26 -3.83 -27.46
CA PRO A 328 13.48 -5.00 -27.11
C PRO A 328 12.94 -5.60 -28.41
N ASN A 329 13.42 -6.80 -28.73
CA ASN A 329 12.63 -7.72 -29.54
C ASN A 329 11.65 -8.36 -28.55
N LEU A 330 10.35 -8.23 -28.84
CA LEU A 330 9.20 -8.60 -28.02
C LEU A 330 9.10 -10.11 -27.65
N PHE A 331 10.14 -10.91 -27.91
CA PHE A 331 10.08 -12.37 -27.92
C PHE A 331 11.13 -13.08 -27.05
N ASN A 332 11.83 -12.36 -26.16
CA ASN A 332 12.71 -13.00 -25.18
C ASN A 332 12.69 -12.22 -23.86
N ILE A 333 11.56 -12.32 -23.14
CA ILE A 333 11.47 -11.85 -21.75
C ILE A 333 12.20 -12.87 -20.89
N SER A 334 13.36 -12.50 -20.35
CA SER A 334 14.06 -13.33 -19.37
C SER A 334 13.38 -13.23 -18.00
N GLN A 335 13.52 -14.25 -17.14
CA GLN A 335 12.99 -14.28 -15.76
C GLN A 335 13.35 -13.05 -14.90
N HIS A 336 14.34 -12.25 -15.30
CA HIS A 336 14.70 -10.99 -14.65
C HIS A 336 13.72 -9.83 -14.94
N GLU A 337 13.08 -9.79 -16.11
CA GLU A 337 12.14 -8.73 -16.50
C GLU A 337 10.73 -8.91 -15.88
N GLN A 338 10.37 -10.12 -15.46
CA GLN A 338 9.16 -10.39 -14.69
C GLN A 338 9.24 -9.81 -13.25
N ASN A 339 10.42 -9.76 -12.65
CA ASN A 339 10.62 -9.11 -11.35
C ASN A 339 10.53 -7.58 -11.45
N ASP A 340 10.98 -7.00 -12.57
CA ASP A 340 10.90 -5.55 -12.85
C ASP A 340 9.46 -5.04 -13.03
N LEU A 341 8.46 -5.91 -13.23
CA LEU A 341 7.05 -5.50 -13.28
C LEU A 341 6.51 -5.14 -11.88
N PHE A 342 7.08 -5.74 -10.83
CA PHE A 342 6.65 -5.55 -9.44
C PHE A 342 7.56 -4.60 -8.63
N GLU A 343 8.77 -4.29 -9.12
CA GLU A 343 9.63 -3.24 -8.56
C GLU A 343 9.17 -1.83 -9.00
N ILE A 344 8.02 -1.41 -8.46
CA ILE A 344 7.46 -0.08 -8.70
C ILE A 344 8.25 0.95 -7.86
N THR A 345 8.78 1.98 -8.53
CA THR A 345 9.54 3.07 -7.91
C THR A 345 8.81 4.41 -8.09
N PRO A 346 8.68 5.24 -7.02
CA PRO A 346 8.95 4.93 -5.62
C PRO A 346 8.04 3.84 -5.07
N ASN A 347 8.47 3.18 -3.99
CA ASN A 347 7.68 2.13 -3.35
C ASN A 347 6.35 2.72 -2.80
N PRO A 348 5.19 2.27 -3.30
CA PRO A 348 3.89 2.82 -2.92
C PRO A 348 3.58 2.70 -1.42
N GLN A 349 3.96 1.59 -0.78
CA GLN A 349 3.68 1.35 0.64
C GLN A 349 4.47 2.29 1.56
N LEU A 350 5.75 2.53 1.24
CA LEU A 350 6.60 3.47 1.97
C LEU A 350 6.11 4.92 1.79
N LEU A 351 5.61 5.25 0.59
CA LEU A 351 5.05 6.57 0.31
C LEU A 351 3.72 6.77 1.07
N ALA A 352 2.88 5.74 1.16
CA ALA A 352 1.66 5.78 1.97
C ALA A 352 1.97 6.00 3.46
N THR A 353 2.93 5.25 4.02
CA THR A 353 3.37 5.46 5.42
C THR A 353 3.89 6.87 5.64
N PHE A 354 4.68 7.39 4.70
CA PHE A 354 5.16 8.77 4.75
C PHE A 354 4.00 9.77 4.79
N VAL A 355 3.02 9.65 3.90
CA VAL A 355 1.84 10.54 3.84
C VAL A 355 1.03 10.49 5.13
N ILE A 356 0.93 9.31 5.76
CA ILE A 356 0.17 9.14 7.01
C ILE A 356 0.90 9.74 8.20
N ASN A 357 2.23 9.63 8.23
CA ASN A 357 3.08 10.25 9.26
C ASN A 357 3.06 11.80 9.21
N ILE A 358 2.56 12.41 8.12
CA ILE A 358 2.31 13.87 8.07
C ILE A 358 1.19 14.26 9.07
N HIS A 359 0.34 13.31 9.49
CA HIS A 359 -0.79 13.52 10.40
C HIS A 359 -1.81 14.59 9.93
N ARG A 360 -1.93 14.78 8.61
CA ARG A 360 -2.88 15.74 7.99
C ARG A 360 -3.86 15.04 7.06
N LYS A 361 -5.04 14.72 7.59
CA LYS A 361 -6.12 13.98 6.88
C LYS A 361 -6.59 14.63 5.58
N GLU A 362 -6.54 15.95 5.50
CA GLU A 362 -6.93 16.68 4.28
C GLU A 362 -5.99 16.40 3.10
N ILE A 363 -4.71 16.13 3.35
CA ILE A 363 -3.74 15.89 2.27
C ILE A 363 -3.92 14.48 1.73
N SER A 364 -4.06 13.50 2.62
CA SER A 364 -4.21 12.09 2.25
C SER A 364 -5.55 11.77 1.57
N SER A 365 -6.64 12.43 1.95
CA SER A 365 -7.92 12.34 1.22
C SER A 365 -7.82 12.91 -0.19
N ASN A 366 -7.23 14.11 -0.36
CA ASN A 366 -7.11 14.74 -1.67
C ASN A 366 -6.15 14.00 -2.62
N ILE A 367 -5.07 13.40 -2.10
CA ILE A 367 -4.18 12.58 -2.93
C ILE A 367 -4.87 11.28 -3.37
N LEU A 368 -5.67 10.64 -2.51
CA LEU A 368 -6.44 9.46 -2.84
C LEU A 368 -7.42 9.74 -4.00
N ILE A 369 -8.18 10.83 -3.91
CA ILE A 369 -9.11 11.26 -4.97
C ILE A 369 -8.35 11.53 -6.26
N LYS A 370 -7.19 12.19 -6.17
CA LYS A 370 -6.37 12.50 -7.34
C LYS A 370 -5.87 11.21 -8.02
N CYS A 371 -5.42 10.20 -7.26
CA CYS A 371 -5.05 8.89 -7.79
C CYS A 371 -6.22 8.21 -8.51
N LEU A 372 -7.39 8.16 -7.87
CA LEU A 372 -8.60 7.54 -8.44
C LEU A 372 -9.09 8.30 -9.69
N SER A 373 -9.03 9.62 -9.69
CA SER A 373 -9.42 10.44 -10.85
C SER A 373 -8.48 10.28 -12.05
N GLN A 374 -7.19 10.08 -11.82
CA GLN A 374 -6.20 9.87 -12.89
C GLN A 374 -6.31 8.48 -13.49
N TYR A 375 -6.72 7.49 -12.69
CA TYR A 375 -7.16 6.21 -13.22
C TYR A 375 -8.36 6.36 -14.18
N HIS A 376 -9.40 7.12 -13.79
CA HIS A 376 -10.55 7.41 -14.67
C HIS A 376 -10.18 8.22 -15.93
N GLY A 377 -9.07 8.94 -15.93
CA GLY A 377 -8.59 9.69 -17.11
C GLY A 377 -7.89 8.83 -18.16
N LEU A 378 -7.49 7.60 -17.81
CA LEU A 378 -6.75 6.67 -18.69
C LEU A 378 -7.68 5.76 -19.51
N GLU A 379 -8.99 6.06 -19.56
CA GLU A 379 -10.06 5.21 -20.12
C GLU A 379 -10.07 4.99 -21.65
N ASP A 380 -9.02 5.37 -22.39
CA ASP A 380 -8.82 4.93 -23.79
C ASP A 380 -8.13 3.55 -23.82
N PHE A 381 -8.85 2.54 -23.29
CA PHE A 381 -8.40 1.15 -23.07
C PHE A 381 -8.10 0.33 -24.35
N SER A 382 -8.06 0.95 -25.52
CA SER A 382 -7.78 0.24 -26.79
C SER A 382 -6.30 0.02 -27.07
N ASN A 383 -5.37 0.68 -26.36
CA ASN A 383 -3.93 0.54 -26.56
C ASN A 383 -3.18 0.49 -25.22
N TYR A 384 -3.01 -0.70 -24.64
CA TYR A 384 -2.13 -0.87 -23.48
C TYR A 384 -0.66 -0.88 -23.92
N GLU A 385 0.06 0.20 -23.61
CA GLU A 385 1.53 0.20 -23.58
C GLU A 385 2.01 -0.24 -22.17
N MET A 386 3.11 -0.99 -22.08
CA MET A 386 3.67 -1.53 -20.82
C MET A 386 3.92 -0.45 -19.74
N LEU A 387 4.19 0.79 -20.15
CA LEU A 387 4.32 1.95 -19.26
C LEU A 387 3.00 2.31 -18.56
N ASN A 388 1.86 2.19 -19.24
CA ASN A 388 0.54 2.49 -18.66
C ASN A 388 0.18 1.47 -17.56
N ILE A 389 0.58 0.20 -17.72
CA ILE A 389 0.31 -0.85 -16.71
C ILE A 389 1.08 -0.57 -15.42
N LYS A 390 2.37 -0.20 -15.51
CA LYS A 390 3.17 0.15 -14.32
C LYS A 390 2.61 1.37 -13.60
N GLU A 391 2.16 2.38 -14.33
CA GLU A 391 1.51 3.57 -13.73
C GLU A 391 0.18 3.23 -13.06
N ILE A 392 -0.66 2.42 -13.70
CA ILE A 392 -1.93 1.95 -13.12
C ILE A 392 -1.68 1.17 -11.83
N LEU A 393 -0.76 0.20 -11.84
CA LEU A 393 -0.40 -0.58 -10.65
C LEU A 393 0.14 0.31 -9.54
N LYS A 394 0.92 1.35 -9.88
CA LYS A 394 1.46 2.33 -8.93
C LYS A 394 0.35 3.12 -8.22
N TYR A 395 -0.61 3.66 -8.96
CA TYR A 395 -1.73 4.40 -8.37
C TYR A 395 -2.61 3.50 -7.48
N LEU A 396 -2.85 2.26 -7.91
CA LEU A 396 -3.66 1.30 -7.18
C LEU A 396 -2.98 0.85 -5.88
N GLN A 397 -1.72 0.38 -5.95
CA GLN A 397 -0.98 -0.05 -4.75
C GLN A 397 -0.80 1.10 -3.75
N PHE A 398 -0.65 2.33 -4.24
CA PHE A 398 -0.59 3.49 -3.36
C PHE A 398 -1.95 3.75 -2.69
N SER A 399 -3.05 3.64 -3.46
CA SER A 399 -4.40 3.83 -2.92
C SER A 399 -4.78 2.76 -1.89
N THR A 400 -4.44 1.49 -2.12
CA THR A 400 -4.70 0.40 -1.16
C THR A 400 -3.89 0.60 0.12
N ALA A 401 -2.61 0.91 0.00
CA ALA A 401 -1.75 1.15 1.16
C ALA A 401 -2.21 2.36 2.00
N LEU A 402 -2.72 3.43 1.35
CA LEU A 402 -3.33 4.55 2.06
C LEU A 402 -4.61 4.13 2.81
N ILE A 403 -5.47 3.34 2.18
CA ILE A 403 -6.74 2.91 2.78
C ILE A 403 -6.50 1.98 3.98
N GLU A 404 -5.64 0.98 3.82
CA GLU A 404 -5.27 0.03 4.90
C GLU A 404 -4.73 0.75 6.14
N GLN A 405 -3.82 1.71 5.95
CA GLN A 405 -3.14 2.38 7.05
C GLN A 405 -3.94 3.55 7.66
N MET A 406 -4.93 4.10 6.95
CA MET A 406 -5.75 5.19 7.46
C MET A 406 -7.06 4.77 8.15
N GLY A 407 -7.47 3.51 7.99
CA GLY A 407 -8.62 2.92 8.68
C GLY A 407 -9.93 3.69 8.45
N SER A 408 -10.79 3.74 9.48
CA SER A 408 -12.14 4.33 9.43
C SER A 408 -12.22 5.86 9.24
N THR A 409 -11.08 6.55 9.12
CA THR A 409 -11.03 8.01 9.22
C THR A 409 -10.96 8.77 7.88
N VAL A 410 -11.06 8.09 6.73
CA VAL A 410 -10.74 8.70 5.41
C VAL A 410 -11.86 8.76 4.39
N LEU A 411 -12.97 8.07 4.58
CA LEU A 411 -13.94 7.93 3.50
C LEU A 411 -15.13 8.88 3.70
N ASP A 412 -14.86 10.18 3.82
CA ASP A 412 -15.94 11.18 3.70
C ASP A 412 -16.51 11.21 2.26
N ASN A 413 -15.71 10.81 1.25
CA ASN A 413 -16.09 10.73 -0.17
C ASN A 413 -16.41 9.30 -0.63
N LYS A 414 -17.38 8.64 0.02
CA LYS A 414 -17.76 7.24 -0.23
C LYS A 414 -18.23 6.99 -1.68
N ASP A 415 -18.93 7.98 -2.25
CA ASP A 415 -19.56 7.86 -3.56
C ASP A 415 -18.55 7.79 -4.71
N GLU A 416 -17.46 8.56 -4.65
CA GLU A 416 -16.40 8.56 -5.67
C GLU A 416 -15.70 7.20 -5.73
N ILE A 417 -15.49 6.59 -4.56
CA ILE A 417 -14.78 5.34 -4.41
C ILE A 417 -15.66 4.15 -4.81
N LEU A 418 -16.95 4.18 -4.46
CA LEU A 418 -17.93 3.21 -4.97
C LEU A 418 -18.11 3.33 -6.49
N GLY A 419 -18.04 4.55 -7.03
CA GLY A 419 -18.03 4.80 -8.48
C GLY A 419 -16.85 4.11 -9.17
N PHE A 420 -15.65 4.27 -8.62
CA PHE A 420 -14.45 3.56 -9.08
C PHE A 420 -14.64 2.04 -9.06
N ILE A 421 -15.04 1.46 -7.91
CA ILE A 421 -15.24 0.01 -7.78
C ILE A 421 -16.24 -0.50 -8.82
N TYR A 422 -17.38 0.19 -8.97
CA TYR A 422 -18.40 -0.18 -9.93
C TYR A 422 -17.87 -0.20 -11.37
N HIS A 423 -17.12 0.83 -11.77
CA HIS A 423 -16.55 0.91 -13.11
C HIS A 423 -15.47 -0.14 -13.36
N THR A 424 -14.58 -0.40 -12.40
CA THR A 424 -13.58 -1.48 -12.48
C THR A 424 -14.23 -2.84 -12.68
N LEU A 425 -15.32 -3.14 -11.96
CA LEU A 425 -16.09 -4.37 -12.14
C LEU A 425 -16.88 -4.39 -13.46
N GLN A 426 -17.19 -3.23 -14.05
CA GLN A 426 -17.92 -3.12 -15.31
C GLN A 426 -17.03 -3.33 -16.54
N ILE A 427 -15.82 -2.76 -16.56
CA ILE A 427 -14.89 -2.84 -17.71
C ILE A 427 -14.64 -4.29 -18.15
N GLN A 428 -14.50 -5.20 -17.18
CA GLN A 428 -14.22 -6.62 -17.39
C GLN A 428 -15.42 -7.44 -17.90
N GLN A 429 -16.66 -6.97 -17.67
CA GLN A 429 -17.84 -7.63 -18.23
C GLN A 429 -17.97 -7.38 -19.74
N SER A 430 -17.52 -6.22 -20.22
CA SER A 430 -17.49 -5.89 -21.64
C SER A 430 -16.40 -6.63 -22.42
N SER A 431 -15.26 -6.95 -21.78
CA SER A 431 -14.18 -7.75 -22.38
C SER A 431 -14.62 -9.20 -22.65
N THR A 432 -15.44 -9.75 -21.76
CA THR A 432 -15.87 -11.16 -21.79
C THR A 432 -17.10 -11.41 -22.66
N THR A 433 -17.95 -10.41 -22.94
CA THR A 433 -19.11 -10.58 -23.83
C THR A 433 -18.77 -10.62 -25.32
N ASN A 434 -17.61 -10.09 -25.74
CA ASN A 434 -17.26 -9.96 -27.16
C ASN A 434 -16.64 -11.22 -27.81
N GLU A 435 -16.39 -12.29 -27.04
CA GLU A 435 -15.80 -13.52 -27.58
C GLU A 435 -16.82 -14.53 -28.14
N THR A 436 -18.12 -14.23 -28.11
CA THR A 436 -19.16 -15.16 -28.62
C THR A 436 -19.76 -14.80 -29.99
N GLU A 437 -19.35 -13.70 -30.64
CA GLU A 437 -19.92 -13.27 -31.93
C GLU A 437 -18.92 -13.18 -33.10
N THR A 438 -17.96 -14.10 -33.23
CA THR A 438 -17.15 -14.25 -34.46
C THR A 438 -17.26 -15.62 -35.13
N LEU A 439 -18.48 -16.19 -35.16
CA LEU A 439 -18.81 -17.32 -36.03
C LEU A 439 -20.00 -16.97 -36.91
N ASN A 440 -19.83 -16.03 -37.85
CA ASN A 440 -20.68 -15.90 -39.05
C ASN A 440 -20.10 -14.89 -40.05
N ARG A 441 -19.10 -15.29 -40.85
CA ARG A 441 -18.89 -14.72 -42.18
C ARG A 441 -18.67 -15.85 -43.20
N PRO A 442 -19.38 -15.84 -44.35
CA PRO A 442 -19.36 -16.93 -45.30
C PRO A 442 -18.06 -16.94 -46.11
N ALA A 443 -17.65 -18.16 -46.47
CA ALA A 443 -16.46 -18.53 -47.21
C ALA A 443 -16.17 -17.68 -48.47
N LYS A 444 -14.88 -17.41 -48.69
CA LYS A 444 -14.27 -17.20 -50.02
C LYS A 444 -12.77 -17.48 -49.94
N GLY A 445 -12.28 -18.39 -50.79
CA GLY A 445 -10.89 -18.37 -51.24
C GLY A 445 -10.08 -19.65 -51.04
N LEU A 446 -10.25 -20.59 -51.95
CA LEU A 446 -9.57 -21.87 -52.05
C LEU A 446 -8.20 -21.67 -52.74
N GLN A 447 -7.26 -20.98 -52.09
CA GLN A 447 -5.93 -20.69 -52.68
C GLN A 447 -4.70 -20.86 -51.79
N ASP A 448 -4.81 -21.18 -50.49
CA ASP A 448 -3.63 -21.40 -49.64
C ASP A 448 -3.42 -22.86 -49.19
N LEU A 449 -4.13 -23.80 -49.81
CA LEU A 449 -3.62 -25.17 -49.90
C LEU A 449 -2.59 -25.19 -51.04
N LEU A 450 -1.29 -25.17 -50.70
CA LEU A 450 -0.29 -26.14 -51.18
C LEU A 450 1.16 -25.77 -50.77
N ILE A 451 1.77 -26.67 -49.96
CA ILE A 451 3.20 -27.08 -49.93
C ILE A 451 4.12 -26.24 -48.98
N PHE A 452 4.88 -26.75 -48.00
CA PHE A 452 5.47 -28.06 -47.66
C PHE A 452 5.60 -28.19 -46.11
N GLU A 453 5.60 -29.43 -45.62
CA GLU A 453 5.94 -29.82 -44.23
C GLU A 453 7.34 -29.35 -43.82
N THR A 454 7.48 -28.79 -42.60
CA THR A 454 8.49 -29.19 -41.60
C THR A 454 8.19 -28.53 -40.25
N GLN A 455 7.88 -29.39 -39.27
CA GLN A 455 8.22 -29.34 -37.85
C GLN A 455 7.76 -28.14 -37.00
N ASN A 456 6.86 -28.47 -36.07
CA ASN A 456 6.66 -27.95 -34.71
C ASN A 456 7.49 -26.72 -34.33
N ASP A 457 6.80 -25.60 -34.17
CA ASP A 457 6.84 -24.76 -32.97
C ASP A 457 5.50 -24.01 -32.94
N THR A 458 4.56 -24.49 -32.13
CA THR A 458 3.41 -23.69 -31.75
C THR A 458 3.95 -22.55 -30.89
N VAL A 459 4.10 -21.39 -31.50
CA VAL A 459 4.27 -20.12 -30.79
C VAL A 459 2.97 -19.90 -30.01
N GLU A 460 2.96 -20.30 -28.75
CA GLU A 460 1.99 -19.79 -27.78
C GLU A 460 2.21 -18.27 -27.72
N SER A 461 1.14 -17.52 -27.96
CA SER A 461 1.16 -16.07 -27.84
C SER A 461 1.14 -15.71 -26.36
N ASP A 462 2.32 -15.56 -25.76
CA ASP A 462 2.57 -15.09 -24.39
C ASP A 462 1.92 -13.73 -24.05
N THR A 463 1.34 -13.02 -25.03
CA THR A 463 0.75 -11.70 -24.82
C THR A 463 -0.59 -11.74 -24.06
N ASP A 464 -1.38 -12.80 -24.20
CA ASP A 464 -2.76 -12.83 -23.67
C ASP A 464 -2.82 -13.21 -22.18
N GLU A 465 -1.89 -14.04 -21.69
CA GLU A 465 -1.83 -14.42 -20.27
C GLU A 465 -1.44 -13.25 -19.36
N HIS A 466 -0.55 -12.37 -19.84
CA HIS A 466 -0.10 -11.22 -19.06
C HIS A 466 -1.21 -10.16 -18.89
N LEU A 467 -2.04 -9.92 -19.89
CA LEU A 467 -3.18 -8.99 -19.81
C LEU A 467 -4.25 -9.48 -18.81
N GLN A 468 -4.57 -10.77 -18.84
CA GLN A 468 -5.53 -11.37 -17.89
C GLN A 468 -5.03 -11.30 -16.43
N SER A 469 -3.72 -11.44 -16.20
CA SER A 469 -3.14 -11.36 -14.85
C SER A 469 -3.27 -9.97 -14.21
N VAL A 470 -3.09 -8.90 -15.01
CA VAL A 470 -3.19 -7.50 -14.55
C VAL A 470 -4.63 -7.15 -14.21
N ASP A 471 -5.57 -7.62 -15.01
CA ASP A 471 -7.00 -7.41 -14.80
C ASP A 471 -7.51 -8.10 -13.52
N GLN A 472 -6.99 -9.30 -13.21
CA GLN A 472 -7.33 -9.98 -11.96
C GLN A 472 -6.80 -9.24 -10.73
N ILE A 473 -5.60 -8.67 -10.81
CA ILE A 473 -5.04 -7.83 -9.74
C ILE A 473 -5.89 -6.57 -9.54
N LEU A 474 -6.34 -5.96 -10.63
CA LEU A 474 -7.22 -4.78 -10.60
C LEU A 474 -8.57 -5.09 -9.93
N ILE A 475 -9.21 -6.22 -10.26
CA ILE A 475 -10.47 -6.61 -9.62
C ILE A 475 -10.24 -6.95 -8.14
N SER A 476 -9.20 -7.72 -7.83
CA SER A 476 -8.87 -8.11 -6.45
C SER A 476 -8.63 -6.89 -5.57
N THR A 477 -7.90 -5.89 -6.09
CA THR A 477 -7.69 -4.62 -5.39
C THR A 477 -8.98 -3.83 -5.23
N ALA A 478 -9.84 -3.74 -6.24
CA ALA A 478 -11.14 -3.07 -6.13
C ALA A 478 -12.07 -3.74 -5.10
N LEU A 479 -12.08 -5.07 -5.00
CA LEU A 479 -12.86 -5.80 -4.00
C LEU A 479 -12.27 -5.68 -2.60
N SER A 480 -10.95 -5.67 -2.47
CA SER A 480 -10.29 -5.37 -1.18
C SER A 480 -10.62 -3.95 -0.72
N LEU A 481 -10.69 -3.01 -1.66
CA LEU A 481 -11.11 -1.64 -1.42
C LEU A 481 -12.58 -1.58 -0.98
N LEU A 482 -13.46 -2.37 -1.61
CA LEU A 482 -14.85 -2.51 -1.18
C LEU A 482 -14.95 -3.00 0.26
N LEU A 483 -14.20 -4.05 0.65
CA LEU A 483 -14.16 -4.52 2.04
C LEU A 483 -13.73 -3.42 3.00
N ALA A 484 -12.66 -2.69 2.68
CA ALA A 484 -12.18 -1.60 3.52
C ALA A 484 -13.21 -0.46 3.67
N ILE A 485 -13.94 -0.10 2.61
CA ILE A 485 -15.05 0.87 2.70
C ILE A 485 -16.15 0.36 3.60
N LEU A 486 -16.51 -0.92 3.44
CA LEU A 486 -17.54 -1.54 4.25
C LEU A 486 -17.11 -1.51 5.73
N GLU A 487 -15.92 -2.00 6.07
CA GLU A 487 -15.37 -1.97 7.44
C GLU A 487 -15.36 -0.57 8.05
N ALA A 488 -14.92 0.43 7.30
CA ALA A 488 -14.88 1.82 7.76
C ALA A 488 -16.27 2.44 7.98
N ASN A 489 -17.30 1.97 7.27
CA ASN A 489 -18.63 2.56 7.27
C ASN A 489 -19.72 1.53 7.56
N SER A 490 -19.99 1.34 8.85
CA SER A 490 -21.02 0.40 9.35
C SER A 490 -22.45 0.69 8.88
N HIS A 491 -22.74 1.92 8.43
CA HIS A 491 -24.07 2.32 7.97
C HIS A 491 -24.32 2.09 6.48
N LEU A 492 -23.30 1.78 5.66
CA LEU A 492 -23.50 1.55 4.22
C LEU A 492 -24.20 0.21 3.98
N ASN A 493 -25.33 0.22 3.28
CA ASN A 493 -26.09 -0.96 2.88
C ASN A 493 -26.60 -0.82 1.43
N VAL A 494 -27.15 -1.90 0.88
CA VAL A 494 -27.67 -1.92 -0.50
C VAL A 494 -28.88 -0.99 -0.67
N ASP A 495 -29.65 -0.74 0.39
CA ASP A 495 -30.89 0.05 0.33
C ASP A 495 -30.64 1.57 0.35
N ASN A 496 -29.60 2.02 1.04
CA ASN A 496 -29.28 3.45 1.15
C ASN A 496 -28.29 3.94 0.10
N THR A 497 -27.61 3.03 -0.61
CA THR A 497 -26.55 3.38 -1.57
C THR A 497 -26.78 2.65 -2.91
N PRO A 498 -27.32 3.33 -3.94
CA PRO A 498 -27.70 2.67 -5.21
C PRO A 498 -26.51 2.08 -5.97
N LEU A 499 -25.32 2.69 -5.89
CA LEU A 499 -24.10 2.12 -6.46
C LEU A 499 -23.73 0.78 -5.82
N LEU A 500 -23.93 0.64 -4.50
CA LEU A 500 -23.63 -0.59 -3.78
C LEU A 500 -24.59 -1.72 -4.19
N ALA A 501 -25.84 -1.40 -4.51
CA ALA A 501 -26.79 -2.36 -5.09
C ALA A 501 -26.32 -2.92 -6.42
N LEU A 502 -25.82 -2.05 -7.30
CA LEU A 502 -25.28 -2.45 -8.60
C LEU A 502 -24.01 -3.29 -8.45
N ILE A 503 -23.13 -2.94 -7.53
CA ILE A 503 -21.93 -3.73 -7.19
C ILE A 503 -22.34 -5.12 -6.69
N ASN A 504 -23.29 -5.20 -5.76
CA ASN A 504 -23.76 -6.47 -5.18
C ASN A 504 -24.30 -7.45 -6.24
N GLN A 505 -25.01 -6.95 -7.25
CA GLN A 505 -25.48 -7.78 -8.38
C GLN A 505 -24.34 -8.33 -9.24
N LYS A 506 -23.22 -7.61 -9.33
CA LYS A 506 -22.07 -8.03 -10.13
C LYS A 506 -21.16 -9.02 -9.39
N LEU A 507 -21.17 -9.04 -8.05
CA LEU A 507 -20.32 -9.95 -7.26
C LEU A 507 -20.56 -11.43 -7.60
N ASP A 508 -21.78 -11.82 -7.95
CA ASP A 508 -22.12 -13.19 -8.33
C ASP A 508 -21.28 -13.73 -9.50
N ILE A 509 -21.02 -12.87 -10.49
CA ILE A 509 -20.22 -13.23 -11.66
C ILE A 509 -18.78 -13.53 -11.24
N PHE A 510 -18.21 -12.70 -10.36
CA PHE A 510 -16.85 -12.87 -9.87
C PHE A 510 -16.69 -14.07 -8.93
N ILE A 511 -17.74 -14.40 -8.18
CA ILE A 511 -17.79 -15.60 -7.35
C ILE A 511 -17.79 -16.86 -8.21
N ASP A 512 -18.61 -16.90 -9.27
CA ASP A 512 -18.87 -18.13 -10.02
C ASP A 512 -17.89 -18.38 -11.19
N GLN A 513 -17.28 -17.32 -11.74
CA GLN A 513 -16.45 -17.41 -12.95
C GLN A 513 -14.94 -17.24 -12.72
N PHE A 514 -14.50 -16.67 -11.59
CA PHE A 514 -13.08 -16.31 -11.38
C PHE A 514 -12.50 -16.91 -10.08
N PRO A 515 -11.81 -18.07 -10.14
CA PRO A 515 -11.37 -18.79 -8.94
C PRO A 515 -10.44 -17.99 -8.03
N ALA A 516 -9.50 -17.23 -8.61
CA ALA A 516 -8.53 -16.44 -7.84
C ALA A 516 -9.16 -15.28 -7.06
N ILE A 517 -10.33 -14.80 -7.49
CA ILE A 517 -11.02 -13.61 -6.95
C ILE A 517 -12.24 -14.01 -6.10
N SER A 518 -12.79 -15.20 -6.34
CA SER A 518 -13.93 -15.76 -5.62
C SER A 518 -13.86 -15.63 -4.09
N PRO A 519 -12.72 -15.86 -3.40
CA PRO A 519 -12.64 -15.73 -1.94
C PRO A 519 -13.02 -14.33 -1.45
N VAL A 520 -12.42 -13.30 -2.05
CA VAL A 520 -12.62 -11.89 -1.68
C VAL A 520 -14.02 -11.42 -2.08
N ALA A 521 -14.51 -11.86 -3.24
CA ALA A 521 -15.87 -11.56 -3.70
C ALA A 521 -16.94 -12.21 -2.79
N ASN A 522 -16.71 -13.45 -2.36
CA ASN A 522 -17.58 -14.17 -1.42
C ASN A 522 -17.63 -13.47 -0.07
N GLU A 523 -16.49 -12.98 0.43
CA GLU A 523 -16.41 -12.22 1.66
C GLU A 523 -17.19 -10.91 1.58
N CYS A 524 -17.00 -10.13 0.50
CA CYS A 524 -17.79 -8.92 0.24
C CYS A 524 -19.29 -9.22 0.29
N LYS A 525 -19.70 -10.29 -0.40
CA LYS A 525 -21.11 -10.68 -0.48
C LYS A 525 -21.68 -11.12 0.86
N LEU A 526 -20.93 -11.87 1.65
CA LEU A 526 -21.33 -12.29 3.00
C LEU A 526 -21.53 -11.08 3.94
N VAL A 527 -20.61 -10.12 3.91
CA VAL A 527 -20.72 -8.87 4.68
C VAL A 527 -21.94 -8.05 4.24
N LEU A 528 -22.18 -7.92 2.94
CA LEU A 528 -23.33 -7.19 2.40
C LEU A 528 -24.67 -7.85 2.74
N LEU A 529 -24.76 -9.17 2.65
CA LEU A 529 -25.95 -9.91 3.07
C LEU A 529 -26.24 -9.67 4.55
N ALA A 530 -25.24 -9.77 5.42
CA ALA A 530 -25.42 -9.50 6.84
C ALA A 530 -25.91 -8.07 7.12
N ARG A 531 -25.44 -7.08 6.36
CA ARG A 531 -25.84 -5.67 6.50
C ARG A 531 -27.26 -5.37 6.05
N ASN A 532 -27.65 -5.88 4.89
CA ASN A 532 -29.00 -5.65 4.36
C ASN A 532 -30.05 -6.19 5.32
N VAL A 533 -29.76 -7.34 5.94
CA VAL A 533 -30.66 -7.90 6.94
C VAL A 533 -30.65 -7.11 8.26
N THR A 534 -29.52 -6.53 8.66
CA THR A 534 -29.44 -5.69 9.88
C THR A 534 -30.24 -4.37 9.75
N THR A 535 -30.44 -3.88 8.52
CA THR A 535 -30.97 -2.53 8.26
C THR A 535 -32.42 -2.49 7.79
N SER A 536 -32.95 -3.61 7.27
CA SER A 536 -34.39 -3.80 7.18
C SER A 536 -34.95 -3.75 8.61
N GLU A 537 -35.75 -2.73 8.95
CA GLU A 537 -36.37 -2.57 10.27
C GLU A 537 -37.39 -3.70 10.54
N MET A 538 -36.89 -4.91 10.80
CA MET A 538 -37.67 -6.04 11.31
C MET A 538 -37.84 -5.92 12.82
N MET A 539 -38.10 -4.72 13.34
CA MET A 539 -38.44 -4.50 14.75
C MET A 539 -39.96 -4.46 14.87
N PRO A 540 -40.64 -5.58 15.10
CA PRO A 540 -41.97 -5.50 15.68
C PRO A 540 -41.79 -4.94 17.09
N SER A 541 -42.13 -3.66 17.24
CA SER A 541 -42.01 -2.89 18.49
C SER A 541 -42.87 -3.43 19.65
N ASN A 542 -43.55 -4.56 19.46
CA ASN A 542 -44.39 -5.28 20.42
C ASN A 542 -44.50 -6.80 20.11
N SER A 543 -43.43 -7.51 19.74
CA SER A 543 -43.51 -8.98 19.57
C SER A 543 -42.90 -9.78 20.74
N ALA A 544 -43.41 -11.00 20.90
CA ALA A 544 -42.83 -12.03 21.76
C ALA A 544 -41.40 -12.47 21.36
N TYR A 545 -40.89 -12.00 20.21
CA TYR A 545 -39.65 -12.43 19.58
C TYR A 545 -38.51 -11.40 19.67
N LYS A 546 -38.68 -10.33 20.46
CA LYS A 546 -37.70 -9.23 20.54
C LYS A 546 -36.27 -9.70 20.87
N GLU A 547 -36.12 -10.63 21.82
CA GLU A 547 -34.81 -11.19 22.18
C GLU A 547 -34.17 -11.98 21.03
N GLN A 548 -34.97 -12.71 20.25
CA GLN A 548 -34.49 -13.44 19.07
C GLN A 548 -33.97 -12.47 18.00
N HIS A 549 -34.69 -11.38 17.75
CA HIS A 549 -34.27 -10.32 16.83
C HIS A 549 -33.01 -9.59 17.30
N GLU A 550 -32.85 -9.34 18.61
CA GLU A 550 -31.63 -8.75 19.18
C GLU A 550 -30.42 -9.67 19.01
N ILE A 551 -30.56 -10.97 19.32
CA ILE A 551 -29.50 -11.97 19.10
C ILE A 551 -29.18 -12.04 17.62
N TYR A 552 -30.19 -12.14 16.76
CA TYR A 552 -30.02 -12.19 15.31
C TYR A 552 -29.22 -11.00 14.77
N GLN A 553 -29.61 -9.78 15.13
CA GLN A 553 -28.89 -8.56 14.74
C GLN A 553 -27.46 -8.52 15.29
N GLN A 554 -27.26 -8.95 16.54
CA GLN A 554 -25.93 -9.02 17.13
C GLN A 554 -25.05 -10.02 16.39
N SER A 555 -25.57 -11.20 16.07
CA SER A 555 -24.86 -12.21 15.29
C SER A 555 -24.49 -11.70 13.89
N LEU A 556 -25.39 -10.98 13.21
CA LEU A 556 -25.10 -10.39 11.91
C LEU A 556 -24.02 -9.29 11.99
N LYS A 557 -23.93 -8.54 13.10
CA LYS A 557 -22.82 -7.61 13.33
C LYS A 557 -21.50 -8.33 13.53
N GLU A 558 -21.50 -9.43 14.28
CA GLU A 558 -20.30 -10.24 14.49
C GLU A 558 -19.81 -10.92 13.19
N ILE A 559 -20.72 -11.33 12.30
CA ILE A 559 -20.39 -11.85 10.97
C ILE A 559 -19.70 -10.82 10.08
N GLN A 560 -19.94 -9.53 10.31
CA GLN A 560 -19.29 -8.43 9.59
C GLN A 560 -17.91 -8.07 10.15
N ASP A 561 -17.51 -8.63 11.30
CA ASP A 561 -16.22 -8.35 11.91
C ASP A 561 -15.07 -8.91 11.04
N PRO A 562 -13.95 -8.20 10.84
CA PRO A 562 -12.86 -8.69 10.00
C PRO A 562 -12.19 -9.95 10.56
N SER A 563 -12.27 -10.21 11.87
CA SER A 563 -11.59 -11.34 12.48
C SER A 563 -12.39 -12.65 12.32
N LEU A 564 -11.75 -13.66 11.72
CA LEU A 564 -12.34 -15.00 11.53
C LEU A 564 -12.97 -15.60 12.81
N PRO A 565 -12.37 -15.48 14.01
CA PRO A 565 -12.97 -16.02 15.23
C PRO A 565 -14.30 -15.36 15.58
N VAL A 566 -14.44 -14.05 15.37
CA VAL A 566 -15.68 -13.31 15.68
C VAL A 566 -16.75 -13.62 14.63
N LYS A 567 -16.39 -13.70 13.33
CA LYS A 567 -17.32 -14.13 12.28
C LYS A 567 -17.93 -15.49 12.60
N ALA A 568 -17.08 -16.45 12.96
CA ALA A 568 -17.52 -17.79 13.31
C ALA A 568 -18.37 -17.82 14.59
N HIS A 569 -18.08 -16.96 15.56
CA HIS A 569 -18.92 -16.80 16.74
C HIS A 569 -20.32 -16.27 16.38
N GLY A 570 -20.41 -15.31 15.45
CA GLY A 570 -21.71 -14.86 14.92
C GLY A 570 -22.50 -15.99 14.26
N LEU A 571 -21.85 -16.82 13.43
CA LEU A 571 -22.48 -18.02 12.85
C LEU A 571 -22.91 -19.04 13.92
N ASP A 572 -22.10 -19.21 14.97
CA ASP A 572 -22.41 -20.06 16.11
C ASP A 572 -23.63 -19.56 16.90
N GLN A 573 -23.76 -18.25 17.08
CA GLN A 573 -24.94 -17.64 17.70
C GLN A 573 -26.20 -17.83 16.85
N LEU A 574 -26.13 -17.64 15.53
CA LEU A 574 -27.26 -17.94 14.62
C LEU A 574 -27.68 -19.41 14.75
N ARG A 575 -26.72 -20.33 14.80
CA ARG A 575 -27.00 -21.76 15.01
C ARG A 575 -27.69 -22.00 16.36
N LYS A 576 -27.20 -21.41 17.45
CA LYS A 576 -27.79 -21.53 18.80
C LYS A 576 -29.21 -20.96 18.84
N LEU A 577 -29.46 -19.86 18.13
CA LEU A 577 -30.80 -19.28 18.01
C LEU A 577 -31.77 -20.27 17.38
N VAL A 578 -31.39 -20.91 16.28
CA VAL A 578 -32.15 -22.00 15.66
C VAL A 578 -32.28 -23.21 16.60
N GLU A 579 -31.20 -23.60 17.29
CA GLU A 579 -31.20 -24.76 18.19
C GLU A 579 -32.18 -24.60 19.37
N SER A 580 -32.34 -23.37 19.87
CA SER A 580 -33.28 -23.03 20.94
C SER A 580 -34.76 -23.18 20.53
N THR A 581 -35.02 -23.29 19.22
CA THR A 581 -36.35 -23.45 18.66
C THR A 581 -36.92 -24.85 18.95
N ALA A 582 -38.18 -24.90 19.40
CA ALA A 582 -38.95 -26.13 19.51
C ALA A 582 -39.22 -26.67 18.09
N SER A 583 -39.02 -27.98 17.93
CA SER A 583 -39.27 -28.65 16.64
C SER A 583 -40.75 -28.49 16.25
N LYS A 584 -41.02 -28.21 14.96
CA LYS A 584 -42.38 -28.08 14.39
C LYS A 584 -43.29 -29.30 14.70
N ASN A 585 -42.71 -30.45 15.06
CA ASN A 585 -43.43 -31.70 15.37
C ASN A 585 -43.98 -31.80 16.80
N LEU A 586 -43.73 -30.81 17.67
CA LEU A 586 -44.24 -30.78 19.05
C LEU A 586 -45.48 -29.88 19.15
N ILE A 587 -46.63 -30.45 19.50
CA ILE A 587 -47.86 -29.72 19.82
C ILE A 587 -47.70 -29.11 21.22
N ILE A 588 -46.98 -27.98 21.31
CA ILE A 588 -46.85 -27.19 22.54
C ILE A 588 -47.43 -25.80 22.25
N PRO A 589 -48.37 -25.31 23.08
CA PRO A 589 -48.78 -23.91 22.99
C PRO A 589 -47.71 -23.05 23.66
N TYR A 590 -46.86 -22.37 22.88
CA TYR A 590 -46.31 -21.07 23.27
C TYR A 590 -45.54 -20.39 22.12
N ASP A 591 -45.95 -19.17 21.78
CA ASP A 591 -45.32 -18.26 20.81
C ASP A 591 -43.89 -17.80 21.20
N GLN A 592 -43.24 -18.39 22.21
CA GLN A 592 -41.88 -18.02 22.67
C GLN A 592 -40.83 -19.12 22.44
N LEU A 593 -41.26 -20.34 22.10
CA LEU A 593 -40.36 -21.46 21.85
C LEU A 593 -40.09 -21.67 20.37
N THR A 594 -40.80 -20.99 19.47
CA THR A 594 -40.61 -21.09 18.02
C THR A 594 -39.73 -19.95 17.51
N LEU A 595 -38.90 -20.20 16.50
CA LEU A 595 -38.21 -19.14 15.78
C LEU A 595 -39.24 -18.31 15.02
N ASP A 596 -39.06 -16.99 15.00
CA ASP A 596 -39.82 -16.13 14.09
C ASP A 596 -39.59 -16.59 12.64
N GLU A 597 -40.66 -16.96 11.94
CA GLU A 597 -40.60 -17.48 10.56
C GLU A 597 -39.93 -16.50 9.59
N THR A 598 -40.00 -15.20 9.88
CA THR A 598 -39.37 -14.16 9.05
C THR A 598 -37.84 -14.21 9.09
N LEU A 599 -37.25 -14.82 10.12
CA LEU A 599 -35.79 -14.94 10.28
C LEU A 599 -35.22 -16.15 9.53
N ILE A 600 -36.05 -17.13 9.18
CA ILE A 600 -35.61 -18.43 8.64
C ILE A 600 -34.85 -18.25 7.32
N ASP A 601 -35.43 -17.51 6.38
CA ASP A 601 -34.82 -17.31 5.05
C ASP A 601 -33.49 -16.54 5.17
N GLY A 602 -33.44 -15.52 6.02
CA GLY A 602 -32.23 -14.74 6.26
C GLY A 602 -31.11 -15.57 6.89
N ILE A 603 -31.42 -16.43 7.86
CA ILE A 603 -30.44 -17.34 8.47
C ILE A 603 -29.97 -18.39 7.45
N LEU A 604 -30.90 -18.93 6.65
CA LEU A 604 -30.58 -19.92 5.62
C LEU A 604 -29.61 -19.32 4.58
N ASP A 605 -29.91 -18.14 4.06
CA ASP A 605 -29.07 -17.48 3.05
C ASP A 605 -27.67 -17.16 3.60
N VAL A 606 -27.55 -16.76 4.87
CA VAL A 606 -26.25 -16.58 5.53
C VAL A 606 -25.46 -17.89 5.58
N PHE A 607 -26.07 -19.00 5.98
CA PHE A 607 -25.37 -20.29 6.02
C PHE A 607 -25.04 -20.84 4.62
N ILE A 608 -25.91 -20.66 3.63
CA ILE A 608 -25.59 -21.04 2.26
C ILE A 608 -24.48 -20.17 1.67
N GLN A 609 -24.42 -18.87 1.99
CA GLN A 609 -23.29 -18.06 1.57
C GLN A 609 -22.00 -18.48 2.29
N ALA A 610 -22.07 -18.76 3.60
CA ALA A 610 -20.91 -19.17 4.40
C ALA A 610 -20.35 -20.55 4.00
N ILE A 611 -21.16 -21.44 3.42
CA ILE A 611 -20.68 -22.74 2.93
C ILE A 611 -19.70 -22.60 1.76
N LYS A 612 -19.73 -21.46 1.05
CA LYS A 612 -18.84 -21.13 -0.07
C LYS A 612 -17.49 -20.58 0.38
N ALA A 613 -17.27 -20.39 1.68
CA ALA A 613 -16.02 -19.88 2.20
C ALA A 613 -14.88 -20.89 2.02
N ASP A 614 -13.71 -20.41 1.61
CA ASP A 614 -12.48 -21.22 1.56
C ASP A 614 -11.95 -21.54 2.96
N ASP A 615 -12.22 -20.67 3.93
CA ASP A 615 -11.85 -20.91 5.32
C ASP A 615 -12.64 -22.10 5.90
N SER A 616 -11.90 -23.13 6.31
CA SER A 616 -12.47 -24.37 6.82
C SER A 616 -13.28 -24.18 8.11
N TYR A 617 -12.96 -23.19 8.95
CA TYR A 617 -13.67 -22.94 10.20
C TYR A 617 -15.04 -22.30 9.94
N ILE A 618 -15.12 -21.35 9.00
CA ILE A 618 -16.38 -20.76 8.55
C ILE A 618 -17.26 -21.82 7.86
N TYR A 619 -16.68 -22.59 6.93
CA TYR A 619 -17.36 -23.69 6.25
C TYR A 619 -17.97 -24.71 7.24
N LEU A 620 -17.20 -25.19 8.21
CA LEU A 620 -17.69 -26.16 9.20
C LEU A 620 -18.81 -25.60 10.07
N ASN A 621 -18.75 -24.32 10.44
CA ASN A 621 -19.84 -23.67 11.18
C ASN A 621 -21.10 -23.54 10.32
N ALA A 622 -20.96 -23.26 9.03
CA ALA A 622 -22.07 -23.21 8.09
C ALA A 622 -22.77 -24.57 7.95
N VAL A 623 -22.00 -25.65 7.74
CA VAL A 623 -22.55 -27.01 7.64
C VAL A 623 -23.29 -27.40 8.93
N ARG A 624 -22.71 -27.16 10.10
CA ARG A 624 -23.38 -27.40 11.39
C ARG A 624 -24.64 -26.56 11.55
N GLY A 625 -24.63 -25.31 11.08
CA GLY A 625 -25.79 -24.43 11.00
C GLY A 625 -26.94 -25.05 10.22
N LEU A 626 -26.66 -25.48 8.98
CA LEU A 626 -27.65 -26.11 8.10
C LEU A 626 -28.22 -27.42 8.68
N VAL A 627 -27.38 -28.24 9.31
CA VAL A 627 -27.83 -29.48 9.99
C VAL A 627 -28.82 -29.17 11.12
N ILE A 628 -28.53 -28.15 11.93
CA ILE A 628 -29.43 -27.73 13.02
C ILE A 628 -30.72 -27.09 12.48
N MET A 629 -30.63 -26.27 11.43
CA MET A 629 -31.82 -25.75 10.74
C MET A 629 -32.71 -26.87 10.24
N MET A 630 -32.12 -27.91 9.66
CA MET A 630 -32.88 -29.05 9.18
C MET A 630 -33.58 -29.80 10.32
N ASP A 631 -32.86 -30.08 11.42
CA ASP A 631 -33.40 -30.77 12.60
C ASP A 631 -34.59 -30.03 13.25
N LYS A 632 -34.55 -28.69 13.26
CA LYS A 632 -35.56 -27.86 13.92
C LYS A 632 -36.71 -27.41 13.02
N ILE A 633 -36.42 -27.09 11.76
CA ILE A 633 -37.37 -26.49 10.80
C ILE A 633 -37.94 -27.53 9.84
N GLY A 634 -37.13 -28.48 9.35
CA GLY A 634 -37.58 -29.60 8.54
C GLY A 634 -37.60 -29.37 7.02
N HIS A 635 -38.78 -29.57 6.39
CA HIS A 635 -38.93 -29.79 4.94
C HIS A 635 -38.43 -28.63 4.05
N GLU A 636 -38.61 -27.38 4.49
CA GLU A 636 -38.19 -26.18 3.74
C GLU A 636 -36.67 -26.18 3.48
N ILE A 637 -35.89 -26.55 4.50
CA ILE A 637 -34.42 -26.51 4.44
C ILE A 637 -33.89 -27.58 3.48
N ILE A 638 -34.39 -28.81 3.60
CA ILE A 638 -33.94 -29.92 2.74
C ILE A 638 -34.40 -29.73 1.29
N ALA A 639 -35.57 -29.12 1.06
CA ALA A 639 -36.03 -28.78 -0.28
C ALA A 639 -35.11 -27.77 -0.96
N GLU A 640 -34.71 -26.71 -0.24
CA GLU A 640 -33.83 -25.69 -0.80
C GLU A 640 -32.40 -26.21 -1.03
N LEU A 641 -31.84 -27.00 -0.10
CA LEU A 641 -30.55 -27.68 -0.30
C LEU A 641 -30.58 -28.60 -1.52
N SER A 642 -31.64 -29.41 -1.64
CA SER A 642 -31.83 -30.32 -2.77
C SER A 642 -31.95 -29.58 -4.09
N LYS A 643 -32.65 -28.44 -4.11
CA LYS A 643 -32.77 -27.58 -5.29
C LYS A 643 -31.40 -27.03 -5.68
N ARG A 644 -30.66 -26.41 -4.76
CA ARG A 644 -29.34 -25.83 -5.05
C ARG A 644 -28.31 -26.87 -5.53
N TYR A 645 -28.38 -28.09 -5.00
CA TYR A 645 -27.53 -29.21 -5.46
C TYR A 645 -27.81 -29.65 -6.91
N SER A 646 -29.09 -29.70 -7.30
CA SER A 646 -29.57 -30.31 -8.54
C SER A 646 -29.85 -29.34 -9.69
N ILE A 647 -29.65 -28.03 -9.50
CA ILE A 647 -29.89 -26.99 -10.51
C ILE A 647 -29.22 -27.39 -11.84
N ASN A 648 -29.98 -27.53 -12.92
CA ASN A 648 -29.40 -27.81 -14.23
C ASN A 648 -29.10 -26.48 -14.93
N LYS A 649 -27.81 -26.19 -15.17
CA LYS A 649 -27.36 -25.02 -15.95
C LYS A 649 -26.72 -25.50 -17.24
N THR A 650 -26.81 -24.67 -18.29
CA THR A 650 -26.25 -24.94 -19.61
C THR A 650 -24.73 -25.14 -19.60
N SER A 651 -24.03 -24.47 -18.68
CA SER A 651 -22.62 -24.66 -18.39
C SER A 651 -22.41 -24.63 -16.86
N ILE A 652 -21.59 -25.55 -16.35
CA ILE A 652 -21.19 -25.62 -14.94
C ILE A 652 -19.72 -25.26 -14.89
N THR A 653 -19.31 -24.38 -13.98
CA THR A 653 -17.90 -24.02 -13.73
C THR A 653 -17.30 -24.90 -12.62
N GLU A 654 -15.97 -24.96 -12.49
CA GLU A 654 -15.32 -25.70 -11.39
C GLU A 654 -15.74 -25.19 -10.02
N ILE A 655 -15.89 -23.87 -9.87
CA ILE A 655 -16.32 -23.25 -8.63
C ILE A 655 -17.75 -23.66 -8.29
N GLU A 656 -18.65 -23.64 -9.28
CA GLU A 656 -20.02 -24.08 -9.07
C GLU A 656 -20.11 -25.57 -8.72
N LEU A 657 -19.26 -26.39 -9.34
CA LEU A 657 -19.14 -27.80 -9.00
C LEU A 657 -18.69 -27.96 -7.53
N ASP A 658 -17.64 -27.27 -7.09
CA ASP A 658 -17.17 -27.30 -5.70
C ASP A 658 -18.27 -26.88 -4.72
N GLN A 659 -19.00 -25.80 -5.01
CA GLN A 659 -20.13 -25.33 -4.20
C GLN A 659 -21.20 -26.44 -4.05
N ARG A 660 -21.54 -27.14 -5.13
CA ARG A 660 -22.53 -28.23 -5.09
C ARG A 660 -22.00 -29.44 -4.34
N LEU A 661 -20.72 -29.78 -4.47
CA LEU A 661 -20.10 -30.86 -3.70
C LEU A 661 -20.13 -30.56 -2.20
N ARG A 662 -19.86 -29.32 -1.79
CA ARG A 662 -19.99 -28.84 -0.41
C ARG A 662 -21.42 -28.91 0.12
N ILE A 663 -22.41 -28.54 -0.70
CA ILE A 663 -23.83 -28.73 -0.36
C ILE A 663 -24.15 -30.23 -0.21
N GLY A 664 -23.59 -31.08 -1.08
CA GLY A 664 -23.72 -32.53 -1.00
C GLY A 664 -23.21 -33.11 0.33
N GLU A 665 -22.06 -32.62 0.80
CA GLU A 665 -21.52 -32.99 2.11
C GLU A 665 -22.43 -32.54 3.27
N ALA A 666 -23.01 -31.34 3.18
CA ALA A 666 -24.00 -30.89 4.16
C ALA A 666 -25.25 -31.79 4.17
N ILE A 667 -25.70 -32.27 3.00
CA ILE A 667 -26.82 -33.22 2.87
C ILE A 667 -26.49 -34.56 3.54
N ILE A 668 -25.27 -35.07 3.40
CA ILE A 668 -24.81 -36.31 4.08
C ILE A 668 -24.95 -36.15 5.60
N GLN A 669 -24.46 -35.04 6.16
CA GLN A 669 -24.55 -34.79 7.61
C GLN A 669 -25.99 -34.59 8.07
N VAL A 670 -26.84 -33.97 7.25
CA VAL A 670 -28.28 -33.86 7.49
C VAL A 670 -28.94 -35.25 7.56
N PHE A 671 -28.63 -36.16 6.63
CA PHE A 671 -29.16 -37.51 6.64
C PHE A 671 -28.78 -38.23 7.93
N GLN A 672 -27.51 -38.22 8.29
CA GLN A 672 -27.01 -38.81 9.54
C GLN A 672 -27.76 -38.27 10.77
N ARG A 673 -28.01 -36.96 10.80
CA ARG A 673 -28.76 -36.32 11.90
C ARG A 673 -30.22 -36.78 11.96
N LEU A 674 -30.89 -36.89 10.81
CA LEU A 674 -32.28 -37.35 10.74
C LEU A 674 -32.46 -38.79 11.18
N SER A 675 -31.48 -39.64 10.90
CA SER A 675 -31.54 -41.06 11.25
C SER A 675 -32.88 -41.68 10.80
N ASN A 676 -33.67 -42.24 11.72
CA ASN A 676 -34.95 -42.88 11.47
C ASN A 676 -36.06 -41.94 10.96
N ALA A 677 -35.88 -40.61 11.02
CA ALA A 677 -36.84 -39.63 10.51
C ALA A 677 -36.69 -39.37 8.99
N LEU A 678 -35.57 -39.80 8.39
CA LEU A 678 -35.26 -39.59 6.96
C LEU A 678 -36.39 -40.00 5.99
N PRO A 679 -37.13 -41.11 6.17
CA PRO A 679 -38.21 -41.52 5.26
C PRO A 679 -39.23 -40.41 4.95
N SER A 680 -39.47 -39.49 5.89
CA SER A 680 -40.45 -38.40 5.75
C SER A 680 -40.03 -37.31 4.75
N TYR A 681 -38.75 -37.28 4.37
CA TYR A 681 -38.15 -36.25 3.51
C TYR A 681 -37.73 -36.78 2.14
N THR A 682 -37.82 -38.09 1.94
CA THR A 682 -37.36 -38.81 0.75
C THR A 682 -37.89 -38.23 -0.56
N HIS A 683 -39.17 -37.91 -0.61
CA HIS A 683 -39.84 -37.33 -1.79
C HIS A 683 -39.29 -35.97 -2.23
N LEU A 684 -38.62 -35.23 -1.35
CA LEU A 684 -38.02 -33.93 -1.67
C LEU A 684 -36.63 -34.05 -2.28
N ILE A 685 -35.87 -35.09 -1.89
CA ILE A 685 -34.44 -35.17 -2.18
C ILE A 685 -34.02 -36.35 -3.04
N LEU A 686 -34.58 -37.55 -2.82
CA LEU A 686 -34.17 -38.74 -3.57
C LEU A 686 -34.42 -38.59 -5.08
N PRO A 687 -35.56 -38.05 -5.56
CA PRO A 687 -35.76 -37.82 -6.99
C PRO A 687 -34.70 -36.91 -7.61
N GLN A 688 -34.25 -35.88 -6.87
CA GLN A 688 -33.23 -34.94 -7.35
C GLN A 688 -31.85 -35.61 -7.41
N LEU A 689 -31.50 -36.43 -6.41
CA LEU A 689 -30.25 -37.20 -6.41
C LEU A 689 -30.22 -38.23 -7.54
N ILE A 690 -31.33 -38.91 -7.80
CA ILE A 690 -31.47 -39.87 -8.90
C ILE A 690 -31.37 -39.17 -10.26
N ASN A 691 -31.99 -37.99 -10.40
CA ASN A 691 -31.85 -37.17 -11.60
C ASN A 691 -30.39 -36.76 -11.85
N VAL A 692 -29.67 -36.31 -10.81
CA VAL A 692 -28.24 -35.98 -10.93
C VAL A 692 -27.44 -37.22 -11.33
N MET A 693 -27.62 -38.36 -10.64
CA MET A 693 -26.94 -39.62 -10.96
C MET A 693 -27.10 -40.03 -12.43
N SER A 694 -28.33 -39.95 -12.95
CA SER A 694 -28.70 -40.48 -14.26
C SER A 694 -28.44 -39.51 -15.42
N ASN A 695 -28.30 -38.21 -15.16
CA ASN A 695 -28.13 -37.22 -16.21
C ASN A 695 -26.65 -36.99 -16.57
N ASN A 696 -26.27 -37.39 -17.79
CA ASN A 696 -24.92 -37.24 -18.34
C ASN A 696 -24.51 -35.78 -18.62
N ASP A 697 -25.44 -34.82 -18.55
CA ASP A 697 -25.10 -33.40 -18.66
C ASP A 697 -24.33 -32.89 -17.43
N PHE A 698 -24.43 -33.57 -16.29
CA PHE A 698 -23.67 -33.22 -15.08
C PHE A 698 -22.25 -33.82 -15.09
N PRO A 699 -21.27 -33.12 -14.51
CA PRO A 699 -19.93 -33.66 -14.29
C PRO A 699 -19.97 -34.98 -13.51
N ALA A 700 -19.13 -35.93 -13.90
CA ALA A 700 -19.08 -37.26 -13.29
C ALA A 700 -18.78 -37.21 -11.79
N LEU A 701 -18.02 -36.21 -11.32
CA LEU A 701 -17.81 -35.97 -9.88
C LEU A 701 -19.11 -35.65 -9.14
N LEU A 702 -19.96 -34.79 -9.70
CA LEU A 702 -21.26 -34.46 -9.10
C LEU A 702 -22.18 -35.68 -9.08
N ARG A 703 -22.16 -36.46 -10.17
CA ARG A 703 -22.88 -37.73 -10.26
C ARG A 703 -22.39 -38.75 -9.23
N ALA A 704 -21.08 -38.92 -9.07
CA ALA A 704 -20.48 -39.80 -8.05
C ALA A 704 -20.81 -39.32 -6.62
N SER A 705 -20.83 -38.00 -6.40
CA SER A 705 -21.32 -37.40 -5.15
C SER A 705 -22.78 -37.80 -4.88
N SER A 706 -23.67 -37.72 -5.88
CA SER A 706 -25.08 -38.10 -5.71
C SER A 706 -25.26 -39.57 -5.31
N ILE A 707 -24.44 -40.47 -5.87
CA ILE A 707 -24.42 -41.90 -5.50
C ILE A 707 -23.94 -42.09 -4.05
N THR A 708 -22.92 -41.33 -3.64
CA THR A 708 -22.43 -41.33 -2.25
C THR A 708 -23.51 -40.85 -1.28
N ILE A 709 -24.27 -39.82 -1.64
CA ILE A 709 -25.41 -39.32 -0.83
C ILE A 709 -26.53 -40.36 -0.77
N LEU A 710 -26.87 -41.02 -1.89
CA LEU A 710 -27.82 -42.14 -1.93
C LEU A 710 -27.36 -43.32 -1.05
N SER A 711 -26.05 -43.60 -1.05
CA SER A 711 -25.43 -44.62 -0.23
C SER A 711 -25.53 -44.27 1.26
N GLU A 712 -25.35 -43.00 1.63
CA GLU A 712 -25.58 -42.50 2.99
C GLU A 712 -27.04 -42.63 3.41
N ALA A 713 -27.99 -42.27 2.54
CA ALA A 713 -29.41 -42.46 2.82
C ALA A 713 -29.73 -43.92 3.15
N CYS A 714 -29.19 -44.85 2.36
CA CYS A 714 -29.36 -46.27 2.58
C CYS A 714 -28.73 -46.74 3.90
N SER A 715 -27.52 -46.27 4.22
CA SER A 715 -26.82 -46.61 5.46
C SER A 715 -27.54 -46.09 6.70
N THR A 716 -28.21 -44.95 6.55
CA THR A 716 -28.88 -44.26 7.65
C THR A 716 -30.26 -44.86 7.93
N CYS A 717 -31.04 -45.11 6.88
CA CYS A 717 -32.35 -45.75 6.99
C CYS A 717 -32.73 -46.40 5.66
N ILE A 718 -32.60 -47.72 5.54
CA ILE A 718 -32.92 -48.44 4.30
C ILE A 718 -34.38 -48.27 3.85
N LYS A 719 -35.32 -48.07 4.79
CA LYS A 719 -36.73 -47.78 4.49
C LYS A 719 -36.92 -46.45 3.75
N ALA A 720 -35.98 -45.51 3.91
CA ALA A 720 -36.04 -44.24 3.20
C ALA A 720 -35.83 -44.43 1.69
N ILE A 721 -34.93 -45.35 1.31
CA ILE A 721 -34.62 -45.60 -0.10
C ILE A 721 -35.55 -46.63 -0.75
N GLU A 722 -36.26 -47.43 0.04
CA GLU A 722 -37.17 -48.49 -0.42
C GLU A 722 -38.11 -48.08 -1.56
N PRO A 723 -38.75 -46.89 -1.57
CA PRO A 723 -39.63 -46.49 -2.69
C PRO A 723 -38.89 -46.31 -4.03
N TYR A 724 -37.58 -46.04 -4.00
CA TYR A 724 -36.76 -45.72 -5.17
C TYR A 724 -35.69 -46.79 -5.45
N ILE A 725 -35.61 -47.84 -4.63
CA ILE A 725 -34.47 -48.76 -4.64
C ILE A 725 -34.28 -49.49 -5.96
N PHE A 726 -35.37 -49.81 -6.67
CA PHE A 726 -35.27 -50.45 -7.98
C PHE A 726 -34.62 -49.52 -9.00
N GLU A 727 -35.06 -48.27 -9.07
CA GLU A 727 -34.49 -47.26 -9.97
C GLU A 727 -33.01 -47.01 -9.67
N VAL A 728 -32.65 -46.91 -8.38
CA VAL A 728 -31.26 -46.71 -7.95
C VAL A 728 -30.39 -47.93 -8.30
N LEU A 729 -30.85 -49.15 -8.01
CA LEU A 729 -30.09 -50.36 -8.33
C LEU A 729 -29.98 -50.60 -9.84
N ASP A 730 -31.00 -50.24 -10.62
CA ASP A 730 -30.97 -50.33 -12.08
C ASP A 730 -29.94 -49.35 -12.66
N GLY A 731 -29.95 -48.10 -12.18
CA GLY A 731 -28.95 -47.09 -12.57
C GLY A 731 -27.53 -47.51 -12.18
N ILE A 732 -27.34 -48.10 -11.00
CA ILE A 732 -26.03 -48.62 -10.55
C ILE A 732 -25.58 -49.79 -11.41
N ARG A 733 -26.48 -50.72 -11.76
CA ARG A 733 -26.16 -51.81 -12.69
C ARG A 733 -25.68 -51.23 -14.02
N ASP A 734 -26.40 -50.27 -14.57
CA ASP A 734 -26.07 -49.67 -15.87
C ASP A 734 -24.73 -48.93 -15.81
N LEU A 735 -24.48 -48.19 -14.74
CA LEU A 735 -23.18 -47.55 -14.49
C LEU A 735 -22.05 -48.59 -14.47
N LEU A 736 -22.18 -49.67 -13.69
CA LEU A 736 -21.16 -50.73 -13.62
C LEU A 736 -20.91 -51.39 -14.99
N VAL A 737 -21.93 -51.54 -15.83
CA VAL A 737 -21.79 -52.10 -17.19
C VAL A 737 -21.03 -51.13 -18.10
N ILE A 738 -21.45 -49.86 -18.18
CA ILE A 738 -20.85 -48.83 -19.04
C ILE A 738 -19.37 -48.63 -18.69
N GLU A 739 -19.10 -48.63 -17.40
CA GLU A 739 -17.80 -48.39 -16.80
C GLU A 739 -16.85 -49.60 -16.93
N SER A 740 -17.35 -50.84 -17.00
CA SER A 740 -16.55 -52.08 -17.13
C SER A 740 -15.75 -52.21 -18.44
N SER A 741 -15.83 -51.24 -19.35
CA SER A 741 -14.99 -51.19 -20.55
C SER A 741 -13.52 -50.91 -20.21
N LYS A 742 -12.57 -51.53 -20.91
CA LYS A 742 -11.10 -51.53 -20.64
C LYS A 742 -10.40 -50.16 -20.63
N SER A 743 -11.14 -49.06 -20.71
CA SER A 743 -10.64 -47.68 -20.80
C SER A 743 -11.17 -46.83 -19.64
N SER A 744 -10.97 -47.28 -18.40
CA SER A 744 -11.18 -46.43 -17.23
C SER A 744 -10.18 -45.28 -17.30
N LYS A 745 -10.67 -44.05 -17.19
CA LYS A 745 -9.82 -42.85 -17.15
C LYS A 745 -9.72 -42.35 -15.71
N ASP A 746 -8.55 -41.88 -15.34
CA ASP A 746 -8.37 -41.09 -14.13
C ASP A 746 -8.97 -39.69 -14.34
N LEU A 747 -9.23 -39.00 -13.23
CA LEU A 747 -9.82 -37.67 -13.27
C LEU A 747 -8.74 -36.64 -13.61
N ASP A 748 -8.65 -36.29 -14.89
CA ASP A 748 -7.75 -35.24 -15.37
C ASP A 748 -8.39 -33.84 -15.25
N ASN A 749 -9.73 -33.75 -15.39
CA ASN A 749 -10.49 -32.51 -15.30
C ASN A 749 -11.73 -32.71 -14.40
N PRO A 750 -11.96 -31.87 -13.37
CA PRO A 750 -13.12 -32.00 -12.47
C PRO A 750 -14.48 -31.87 -13.16
N LEU A 751 -14.54 -31.19 -14.31
CA LEU A 751 -15.75 -30.97 -15.11
C LEU A 751 -16.05 -32.10 -16.09
N ASP A 752 -15.20 -33.13 -16.16
CA ASP A 752 -15.37 -34.20 -17.12
C ASP A 752 -16.72 -34.92 -16.91
N LYS A 753 -17.43 -35.13 -18.01
CA LYS A 753 -18.74 -35.78 -18.07
C LYS A 753 -18.63 -37.25 -18.51
N ASP A 754 -17.42 -37.72 -18.82
CA ASP A 754 -17.18 -39.08 -19.27
C ASP A 754 -17.71 -40.09 -18.24
N THR A 755 -18.53 -41.01 -18.73
CA THR A 755 -19.16 -42.08 -17.93
C THR A 755 -18.22 -43.28 -17.80
N LYS A 756 -16.91 -43.05 -17.88
CA LYS A 756 -15.83 -44.04 -17.73
C LYS A 756 -14.86 -43.68 -16.60
N LEU A 757 -15.30 -42.77 -15.73
CA LEU A 757 -14.49 -42.21 -14.66
C LEU A 757 -14.56 -43.11 -13.44
N VAL A 758 -13.37 -43.46 -12.93
CA VAL A 758 -13.21 -44.43 -11.84
C VAL A 758 -14.04 -44.06 -10.59
N GLN A 759 -14.29 -42.77 -10.35
CA GLN A 759 -15.09 -42.26 -9.22
C GLN A 759 -16.56 -42.76 -9.25
N LEU A 760 -17.15 -42.92 -10.44
CA LEU A 760 -18.50 -43.46 -10.58
C LEU A 760 -18.56 -44.95 -10.20
N LYS A 761 -17.56 -45.75 -10.62
CA LYS A 761 -17.43 -47.15 -10.20
C LYS A 761 -17.27 -47.28 -8.68
N ARG A 762 -16.33 -46.50 -8.12
CA ARG A 762 -16.04 -46.54 -6.68
C ARG A 762 -17.28 -46.20 -5.86
N SER A 763 -17.99 -45.12 -6.21
CA SER A 763 -19.22 -44.73 -5.53
C SER A 763 -20.35 -45.76 -5.69
N ALA A 764 -20.51 -46.36 -6.88
CA ALA A 764 -21.46 -47.44 -7.14
C ALA A 764 -21.18 -48.70 -6.29
N LEU A 765 -19.92 -49.14 -6.19
CA LEU A 765 -19.52 -50.27 -5.35
C LEU A 765 -19.75 -49.98 -3.85
N ILE A 766 -19.43 -48.76 -3.41
CA ILE A 766 -19.72 -48.32 -2.04
C ILE A 766 -21.22 -48.36 -1.77
N PHE A 767 -22.07 -47.88 -2.70
CA PHE A 767 -23.52 -48.00 -2.56
C PHE A 767 -23.94 -49.46 -2.39
N LEU A 768 -23.50 -50.36 -3.28
CA LEU A 768 -23.87 -51.78 -3.20
C LEU A 768 -23.45 -52.40 -1.85
N ALA A 769 -22.24 -52.11 -1.38
CA ALA A 769 -21.75 -52.57 -0.09
C ALA A 769 -22.68 -52.15 1.04
N ARG A 770 -23.01 -50.84 1.12
CA ARG A 770 -23.90 -50.33 2.16
C ARG A 770 -25.31 -50.89 2.03
N PHE A 771 -25.86 -50.94 0.82
CA PHE A 771 -27.20 -51.47 0.59
C PHE A 771 -27.34 -52.93 1.00
N PHE A 772 -26.44 -53.82 0.54
CA PHE A 772 -26.53 -55.24 0.90
C PHE A 772 -26.28 -55.47 2.39
N ARG A 773 -25.41 -54.66 3.02
CA ARG A 773 -25.15 -54.72 4.46
C ARG A 773 -26.40 -54.37 5.26
N GLU A 774 -27.04 -53.26 4.94
CA GLU A 774 -28.27 -52.84 5.63
C GLU A 774 -29.47 -53.74 5.28
N ASN A 775 -29.60 -54.21 4.04
CA ASN A 775 -30.69 -55.11 3.66
C ASN A 775 -30.57 -56.48 4.36
N ARG A 776 -29.35 -56.96 4.62
CA ARG A 776 -29.11 -58.17 5.42
C ARG A 776 -29.48 -57.98 6.89
N ARG A 777 -29.29 -56.78 7.44
CA ARG A 777 -29.61 -56.42 8.83
C ARG A 777 -31.12 -56.29 9.03
N ASP A 778 -31.80 -55.52 8.19
CA ASP A 778 -33.22 -55.18 8.36
C ASP A 778 -34.20 -56.14 7.66
N ARG A 779 -33.70 -57.11 6.85
CA ARG A 779 -34.49 -58.12 6.13
C ARG A 779 -35.70 -57.52 5.38
N GLY A 780 -35.50 -56.44 4.65
CA GLY A 780 -36.61 -55.59 4.21
C GLY A 780 -36.94 -55.63 2.72
N VAL A 781 -35.94 -55.52 1.85
CA VAL A 781 -36.17 -55.16 0.45
C VAL A 781 -35.98 -56.38 -0.47
N TYR A 782 -37.06 -56.78 -1.15
CA TYR A 782 -37.03 -57.80 -2.19
C TYR A 782 -36.29 -57.28 -3.43
N ILE A 783 -35.32 -58.05 -3.91
CA ILE A 783 -34.57 -57.75 -5.13
C ILE A 783 -34.90 -58.86 -6.16
N PRO A 784 -35.39 -58.51 -7.36
CA PRO A 784 -35.57 -59.45 -8.46
C PRO A 784 -34.31 -60.29 -8.70
N SER A 785 -34.50 -61.59 -8.93
CA SER A 785 -33.40 -62.54 -9.19
C SER A 785 -32.49 -62.09 -10.32
N ASP A 786 -33.09 -61.52 -11.37
CA ASP A 786 -32.41 -61.17 -12.62
C ASP A 786 -31.48 -59.97 -12.38
N LEU A 787 -31.99 -58.93 -11.72
CA LEU A 787 -31.19 -57.77 -11.33
C LEU A 787 -30.07 -58.16 -10.35
N LYS A 788 -30.38 -58.98 -9.35
CA LYS A 788 -29.38 -59.46 -8.38
C LYS A 788 -28.26 -60.26 -9.07
N SER A 789 -28.62 -61.19 -9.96
CA SER A 789 -27.64 -62.02 -10.68
C SER A 789 -26.78 -61.19 -11.65
N SER A 790 -27.37 -60.19 -12.32
CA SER A 790 -26.65 -59.25 -13.17
C SER A 790 -25.62 -58.44 -12.37
N ILE A 791 -26.02 -57.84 -11.23
CA ILE A 791 -25.10 -57.09 -10.36
C ILE A 791 -23.95 -57.97 -9.89
N ILE A 792 -24.22 -59.20 -9.42
CA ILE A 792 -23.18 -60.14 -8.97
C ILE A 792 -22.20 -60.47 -10.10
N THR A 793 -22.72 -60.67 -11.32
CA THR A 793 -21.88 -60.97 -12.50
C THR A 793 -20.96 -59.79 -12.84
N ASN A 794 -21.49 -58.56 -12.80
CA ASN A 794 -20.72 -57.35 -13.09
C ASN A 794 -19.65 -57.11 -12.02
N VAL A 795 -19.97 -57.26 -10.74
CA VAL A 795 -19.00 -57.09 -9.65
C VAL A 795 -17.87 -58.13 -9.75
N LYS A 796 -18.17 -59.39 -10.07
CA LYS A 796 -17.16 -60.43 -10.33
C LYS A 796 -16.25 -60.05 -11.48
N TYR A 797 -16.84 -59.64 -12.60
CA TYR A 797 -16.08 -59.19 -13.76
C TYR A 797 -15.13 -58.04 -13.41
N ILE A 798 -15.61 -57.05 -12.67
CA ILE A 798 -14.82 -55.91 -12.21
C ILE A 798 -13.67 -56.36 -11.28
N SER A 799 -13.93 -57.26 -10.33
CA SER A 799 -12.90 -57.77 -9.41
C SER A 799 -11.73 -58.47 -10.12
N GLU A 800 -11.97 -59.08 -11.29
CA GLU A 800 -10.97 -59.83 -12.06
C GLU A 800 -10.29 -58.97 -13.13
N SER A 801 -11.02 -58.03 -13.75
CA SER A 801 -10.62 -57.43 -15.04
C SER A 801 -10.53 -55.91 -15.07
N ASP A 802 -10.90 -55.20 -14.00
CA ASP A 802 -10.80 -53.73 -13.95
C ASP A 802 -9.34 -53.25 -13.96
N ASN A 803 -9.07 -52.02 -14.41
CA ASN A 803 -7.70 -51.50 -14.42
C ASN A 803 -7.34 -50.80 -13.10
N ASP A 804 -8.33 -50.33 -12.33
CA ASP A 804 -8.09 -49.64 -11.05
C ASP A 804 -8.03 -50.64 -9.89
N ASP A 805 -6.88 -50.67 -9.19
CA ASP A 805 -6.65 -51.61 -8.08
C ASP A 805 -7.60 -51.38 -6.89
N LEU A 806 -8.00 -50.13 -6.63
CA LEU A 806 -8.94 -49.82 -5.56
C LEU A 806 -10.35 -50.33 -5.90
N VAL A 807 -10.82 -50.13 -7.13
CA VAL A 807 -12.09 -50.69 -7.63
C VAL A 807 -12.08 -52.22 -7.55
N LYS A 808 -10.99 -52.88 -7.96
CA LYS A 808 -10.83 -54.34 -7.80
C LYS A 808 -10.94 -54.77 -6.34
N HIS A 809 -10.26 -54.05 -5.45
CA HIS A 809 -10.26 -54.35 -4.03
C HIS A 809 -11.67 -54.19 -3.42
N GLN A 810 -12.36 -53.09 -3.73
CA GLN A 810 -13.74 -52.84 -3.28
C GLN A 810 -14.72 -53.90 -3.81
N ALA A 811 -14.56 -54.33 -5.07
CA ALA A 811 -15.37 -55.40 -5.65
C ALA A 811 -15.09 -56.76 -4.99
N MET A 812 -13.83 -57.07 -4.69
CA MET A 812 -13.44 -58.29 -3.97
C MET A 812 -14.00 -58.31 -2.55
N GLU A 813 -13.86 -57.20 -1.81
CA GLU A 813 -14.41 -57.05 -0.46
C GLU A 813 -15.93 -57.29 -0.44
N LEU A 814 -16.64 -56.75 -1.43
CA LEU A 814 -18.08 -56.96 -1.62
C LEU A 814 -18.42 -58.44 -1.88
N ILE A 815 -17.64 -59.14 -2.71
CA ILE A 815 -17.83 -60.56 -2.99
C ILE A 815 -17.61 -61.41 -1.74
N ASP A 816 -16.55 -61.11 -0.98
CA ASP A 816 -16.15 -61.84 0.22
C ASP A 816 -17.16 -61.63 1.36
N GLU A 817 -17.60 -60.39 1.61
CA GLU A 817 -18.53 -60.04 2.70
C GLU A 817 -19.89 -60.76 2.55
N PHE A 818 -20.41 -60.83 1.32
CA PHE A 818 -21.73 -61.39 1.03
C PHE A 818 -21.70 -62.83 0.52
N GLY A 819 -20.52 -63.47 0.50
CA GLY A 819 -20.36 -64.85 0.08
C GLY A 819 -20.79 -65.07 -1.37
N TRP A 820 -20.62 -64.07 -2.24
CA TRP A 820 -20.90 -64.18 -3.67
C TRP A 820 -19.87 -65.07 -4.42
N SER A 821 -19.02 -65.79 -3.68
CA SER A 821 -18.02 -66.71 -4.20
C SER A 821 -18.60 -67.77 -5.15
N ASN A 822 -17.86 -68.10 -6.21
CA ASN A 822 -18.15 -69.17 -7.18
C ASN A 822 -17.92 -70.59 -6.59
N LYS A 823 -18.25 -70.85 -5.33
CA LYS A 823 -18.20 -72.22 -4.78
C LYS A 823 -19.60 -72.65 -4.35
N LEU A 824 -20.20 -73.46 -5.21
CA LEU A 824 -21.53 -74.09 -5.16
C LEU A 824 -22.65 -73.32 -5.88
N LEU A 825 -22.45 -73.11 -7.18
CA LEU A 825 -23.51 -73.38 -8.17
C LEU A 825 -23.23 -74.75 -8.79
#